data_AF-A0A2A6REB6-F1
#
_entry.id   AF-A0A2A6REB6-F1
#
_cell.length_a   1.000
_cell.length_b   1.000
_cell.length_c   1.000
_cell.angle_alpha   90.00
_cell.angle_beta   90.00
_cell.angle_gamma   90.00
#
_symmetry.space_group_name_H-M   'P 1'
#
loop_
_entity.id
_entity.type
_entity.pdbx_description
1 polymer ?
#
loop_
_entity_poly.entity_id
_entity_poly.type
_entity_poly.pdbx_seq_one_letter_code
_entity_poly.pdbx_strand_id
1 'polypeptide(L)'
;MGSWSDSLLVRLRRAVAALAGAPDHDPREGTVTVSGSGTVYGNVVGFNLGQVIFGRDPSEDERRRIVWYLEGLMRKLQVLPLRGLDEQLGQSACLELPRIYVTLATTTRLAAERGTKAQLSAFFEQGDPDRPLKQDYHPDHALPDRARYRVDGAATIDGQAEAPVVLQRSLTGGQIRHFTRAWYEELVTKGQLDQAQAERLCSILLRAIGDPQRPRLREMAKTPLLLTLMALVLYNKGELPRDRPQLYERILELLLGQWDHVREGQSLGQAIGMPTWDSSYIRPLLDRLSYEAHGAASSQDGRGRLARGEVYTALIDFFQQTEVASPGDAAVRCLDYIDQRSGLLLPDGADTFTFAHLTLQEHCAGRQIALNAEDPVALVMAHRHDDRWREPIFLGVGLAPPLVLDRLFNDLIEREEAGKSKPVARWYRDLILAAELGADRDWSYLRTRPQIRATRWQAALKQGLEELLADRVQPLPVAERVRAGFLLGDRDLGDPRFPVTVDEWRNASERALAGDANGYFCPIPAGTYWIGSANDDPDAKDEERPQHTITLAHPIYIARYPLTNAQWRAWVRLGDGQPSYTDDDSDLNHPNQPVVGVSWVMANAYCAWFSTAIGADLRLPSEQEWEAAARGGDRRRYPWGDDWREDHAATEEDRATRGWRWSIPVGCYPAGAAPCGALDMAGNVREWMVNTWQSYPGAERVFADEERWVLRGGDYDDSRTNVRCGARLRFLPGYDLSGDRGFRVLLSPLGIGESPIAENPKAEHSRKPDSR
;
A
#
# COMPACT_ATOMS: atom_id res chain seq x y z
N MET A 1 22.19 54.89 -19.87
CA MET A 1 21.56 54.00 -18.87
C MET A 1 20.26 53.51 -19.50
N GLY A 2 20.21 52.38 -20.21
CA GLY A 2 20.82 51.07 -19.93
C GLY A 2 19.76 50.23 -19.21
N SER A 3 18.88 49.55 -19.94
CA SER A 3 19.01 48.16 -20.44
C SER A 3 18.53 47.11 -19.43
N TRP A 4 17.24 46.73 -19.50
CA TRP A 4 16.74 45.50 -18.85
C TRP A 4 15.60 44.78 -19.61
N SER A 5 15.14 45.24 -20.79
CA SER A 5 14.03 44.59 -21.53
C SER A 5 14.41 43.77 -22.78
N ASP A 6 15.60 43.95 -23.37
CA ASP A 6 15.98 43.31 -24.65
C ASP A 6 16.60 41.90 -24.53
N SER A 7 16.94 41.45 -23.33
CA SER A 7 17.65 40.17 -23.10
C SER A 7 16.77 38.93 -23.29
N LEU A 8 15.49 39.01 -22.93
CA LEU A 8 14.59 37.84 -22.89
C LEU A 8 14.08 37.46 -24.28
N LEU A 9 13.71 38.46 -25.09
CA LEU A 9 13.18 38.29 -26.45
C LEU A 9 14.21 37.73 -27.44
N VAL A 10 15.48 38.11 -27.29
CA VAL A 10 16.58 37.61 -28.14
C VAL A 10 16.93 36.15 -27.81
N ARG A 11 16.83 35.75 -26.53
CA ARG A 11 17.06 34.36 -26.10
C ARG A 11 15.95 33.42 -26.54
N LEU A 12 14.69 33.88 -26.51
CA LEU A 12 13.54 33.12 -26.99
C LEU A 12 13.60 32.82 -28.50
N ARG A 13 14.04 33.79 -29.33
CA ARG A 13 14.17 33.57 -30.78
C ARG A 13 15.27 32.59 -31.18
N ARG A 14 16.37 32.51 -30.41
CA ARG A 14 17.46 31.55 -30.68
C ARG A 14 17.10 30.11 -30.27
N ALA A 15 16.31 29.93 -29.21
CA ALA A 15 15.86 28.61 -28.77
C ALA A 15 14.88 27.96 -29.76
N VAL A 16 14.04 28.76 -30.41
CA VAL A 16 13.07 28.29 -31.41
C VAL A 16 13.75 27.78 -32.70
N ALA A 17 14.90 28.35 -33.06
CA ALA A 17 15.65 27.93 -34.27
C ALA A 17 16.40 26.59 -34.10
N ALA A 18 16.62 26.12 -32.87
CA ALA A 18 17.37 24.90 -32.58
C ALA A 18 16.50 23.62 -32.58
N LEU A 19 15.17 23.74 -32.66
CA LEU A 19 14.21 22.63 -32.49
C LEU A 19 13.78 21.95 -33.81
N ALA A 20 14.35 22.33 -34.96
CA ALA A 20 13.84 21.95 -36.28
C ALA A 20 14.58 20.78 -36.99
N GLY A 21 15.18 19.82 -36.28
CA GLY A 21 15.98 18.75 -36.91
C GLY A 21 15.92 17.33 -36.31
N ALA A 22 14.99 16.50 -36.82
CA ALA A 22 15.05 15.02 -37.06
C ALA A 22 15.21 14.02 -35.87
N PRO A 23 15.13 12.67 -36.08
CA PRO A 23 13.97 11.85 -36.49
C PRO A 23 13.71 10.56 -35.65
N ASP A 24 12.58 9.88 -35.94
CA ASP A 24 12.01 8.55 -35.57
C ASP A 24 12.76 7.52 -34.66
N HIS A 25 12.02 6.93 -33.68
CA HIS A 25 12.19 5.53 -33.22
C HIS A 25 10.93 4.93 -32.51
N ASP A 26 10.78 3.60 -32.65
CA ASP A 26 9.64 2.69 -32.37
C ASP A 26 9.45 2.34 -30.86
N PRO A 27 8.23 2.33 -30.27
CA PRO A 27 8.00 2.07 -28.86
C PRO A 27 7.25 0.75 -28.60
N ARG A 28 7.99 -0.30 -28.23
CA ARG A 28 7.43 -1.46 -27.51
C ARG A 28 8.46 -1.92 -26.47
N GLU A 29 7.96 -2.23 -25.27
CA GLU A 29 8.67 -2.57 -24.02
C GLU A 29 9.02 -1.38 -23.10
N GLY A 30 8.52 -1.47 -21.86
CA GLY A 30 8.76 -0.47 -20.81
C GLY A 30 10.15 -0.62 -20.21
N THR A 31 11.15 0.00 -20.83
CA THR A 31 12.49 0.22 -20.26
C THR A 31 12.86 1.70 -20.34
N VAL A 32 13.49 2.23 -19.29
CA VAL A 32 14.17 3.53 -19.33
C VAL A 32 15.54 3.32 -19.95
N THR A 33 15.80 3.88 -21.12
CA THR A 33 17.15 3.90 -21.71
C THR A 33 17.76 5.29 -21.58
N VAL A 34 18.99 5.34 -21.07
CA VAL A 34 19.82 6.55 -21.09
C VAL A 34 20.66 6.48 -22.35
N SER A 35 20.52 7.45 -23.26
CA SER A 35 21.39 7.52 -24.44
C SER A 35 22.84 7.82 -24.01
N GLY A 36 23.82 7.46 -24.85
CA GLY A 36 25.24 7.80 -24.62
C GLY A 36 25.55 9.31 -24.53
N SER A 37 24.55 10.18 -24.74
CA SER A 37 24.61 11.63 -24.49
C SER A 37 24.03 12.04 -23.12
N GLY A 38 23.73 11.08 -22.23
CA GLY A 38 23.18 11.33 -20.91
C GLY A 38 21.73 11.79 -20.89
N THR A 39 20.97 11.56 -21.97
CA THR A 39 19.54 11.88 -22.04
C THR A 39 18.73 10.66 -21.59
N VAL A 40 17.98 10.80 -20.52
CA VAL A 40 17.08 9.75 -20.01
C VAL A 40 15.80 9.75 -20.85
N TYR A 41 15.52 8.64 -21.53
CA TYR A 41 14.22 8.39 -22.16
C TYR A 41 13.42 7.43 -21.30
N GLY A 42 12.37 7.97 -20.67
CA GLY A 42 11.47 7.26 -19.75
C GLY A 42 10.40 8.20 -19.21
N ASN A 43 9.23 7.69 -18.80
CA ASN A 43 8.10 8.52 -18.39
C ASN A 43 8.36 9.26 -17.06
N VAL A 44 8.79 10.52 -17.19
CA VAL A 44 9.18 11.42 -16.10
C VAL A 44 7.95 12.04 -15.44
N VAL A 45 7.67 11.71 -14.17
CA VAL A 45 6.56 12.30 -13.40
C VAL A 45 7.06 12.89 -12.09
N GLY A 46 7.32 14.20 -12.09
CA GLY A 46 7.67 14.96 -10.89
C GLY A 46 7.63 16.47 -11.06
N PHE A 47 7.25 16.95 -12.25
CA PHE A 47 7.03 18.36 -12.52
C PHE A 47 5.71 18.53 -13.24
N ASN A 48 4.91 19.49 -12.78
CA ASN A 48 3.62 19.92 -13.29
C ASN A 48 2.39 19.07 -12.93
N LEU A 49 1.48 19.76 -12.23
CA LEU A 49 0.03 19.67 -12.41
C LEU A 49 -0.31 19.26 -13.86
N GLY A 50 -0.78 18.03 -14.05
CA GLY A 50 -1.32 17.56 -15.32
C GLY A 50 -0.47 16.52 -16.06
N GLN A 51 -0.40 15.31 -15.53
CA GLN A 51 -0.32 14.11 -16.37
C GLN A 51 -1.64 13.35 -16.34
N VAL A 52 -2.62 13.96 -16.98
CA VAL A 52 -3.68 13.29 -17.72
C VAL A 52 -3.81 14.27 -18.90
N ILE A 53 -3.47 13.94 -20.14
CA ILE A 53 -4.47 13.41 -21.05
C ILE A 53 -3.83 12.78 -22.30
N PHE A 54 -2.57 13.04 -22.67
CA PHE A 54 -2.03 12.50 -23.92
C PHE A 54 -0.65 11.86 -23.72
N GLY A 55 -0.58 10.54 -23.88
CA GLY A 55 0.68 9.78 -23.99
C GLY A 55 1.49 10.10 -25.26
N ARG A 56 1.36 11.33 -25.79
CA ARG A 56 2.04 11.90 -26.96
C ARG A 56 2.01 13.44 -26.91
N ASP A 57 2.86 14.09 -27.70
CA ASP A 57 2.84 15.55 -27.87
C ASP A 57 1.47 16.00 -28.44
N PRO A 58 0.79 17.00 -27.83
CA PRO A 58 -0.47 17.51 -28.34
C PRO A 58 -0.25 18.28 -29.64
N SER A 59 -1.09 17.97 -30.63
CA SER A 59 -1.25 18.73 -31.87
C SER A 59 -1.62 20.18 -31.59
N GLU A 60 -1.45 21.05 -32.58
CA GLU A 60 -1.72 22.48 -32.42
C GLU A 60 -3.17 22.76 -32.00
N ASP A 61 -4.13 21.97 -32.49
CA ASP A 61 -5.53 22.07 -32.12
C ASP A 61 -5.80 21.59 -30.68
N GLU A 62 -5.09 20.55 -30.21
CA GLU A 62 -5.16 20.09 -28.82
C GLU A 62 -4.59 21.15 -27.85
N ARG A 63 -3.52 21.86 -28.24
CA ARG A 63 -2.98 22.99 -27.46
C ARG A 63 -3.97 24.14 -27.38
N ARG A 64 -4.63 24.48 -28.50
CA ARG A 64 -5.69 25.50 -28.52
C ARG A 64 -6.88 25.11 -27.64
N ARG A 65 -7.27 23.83 -27.62
CA ARG A 65 -8.35 23.31 -26.76
C ARG A 65 -8.01 23.35 -25.27
N ILE A 66 -6.75 23.11 -24.90
CA ILE A 66 -6.27 23.19 -23.51
C ILE A 66 -6.25 24.65 -23.02
N VAL A 67 -5.74 25.57 -23.83
CA VAL A 67 -5.81 27.01 -23.54
C VAL A 67 -7.27 27.44 -23.38
N TRP A 68 -8.14 26.99 -24.28
CA TRP A 68 -9.58 27.26 -24.20
C TRP A 68 -10.25 26.66 -22.94
N TYR A 69 -9.88 25.45 -22.53
CA TYR A 69 -10.39 24.79 -21.32
C TYR A 69 -10.00 25.55 -20.04
N LEU A 70 -8.73 25.95 -19.94
CA LEU A 70 -8.21 26.70 -18.80
C LEU A 70 -8.76 28.13 -18.76
N GLU A 71 -8.88 28.80 -19.91
CA GLU A 71 -9.57 30.08 -20.05
C GLU A 71 -11.07 29.96 -19.74
N GLY A 72 -11.68 28.82 -20.05
CA GLY A 72 -13.07 28.49 -19.73
C GLY A 72 -13.29 28.36 -18.22
N LEU A 73 -12.40 27.63 -17.54
CA LEU A 73 -12.36 27.47 -16.08
C LEU A 73 -12.13 28.81 -15.37
N MET A 74 -11.21 29.63 -15.90
CA MET A 74 -10.92 30.99 -15.40
C MET A 74 -12.13 31.94 -15.57
N ARG A 75 -12.80 31.91 -16.73
CA ARG A 75 -14.05 32.65 -16.96
C ARG A 75 -15.21 32.16 -16.07
N LYS A 76 -15.18 30.92 -15.55
CA LYS A 76 -16.24 30.38 -14.64
C LYS A 76 -16.19 30.94 -13.24
N LEU A 77 -15.03 31.45 -12.83
CA LEU A 77 -14.77 31.91 -11.47
C LEU A 77 -14.75 33.44 -11.34
N GLN A 78 -15.17 34.17 -12.39
CA GLN A 78 -15.17 35.63 -12.44
C GLN A 78 -16.60 36.18 -12.51
N VAL A 79 -17.19 36.57 -11.38
CA VAL A 79 -17.72 37.95 -11.24
C VAL A 79 -17.62 38.40 -9.77
N LEU A 80 -16.76 39.38 -9.50
CA LEU A 80 -16.93 40.38 -8.45
C LEU A 80 -16.61 41.75 -9.11
N PRO A 81 -17.50 42.74 -9.06
CA PRO A 81 -17.30 44.01 -9.76
C PRO A 81 -16.39 44.93 -8.93
N LEU A 82 -15.29 45.40 -9.52
CA LEU A 82 -14.48 46.49 -8.96
C LEU A 82 -15.05 47.83 -9.44
N ARG A 83 -15.68 48.58 -8.52
CA ARG A 83 -15.87 50.04 -8.66
C ARG A 83 -14.91 50.73 -7.70
N GLY A 84 -14.08 51.63 -8.21
CA GLY A 84 -13.28 52.54 -7.38
C GLY A 84 -11.80 52.72 -7.71
N LEU A 85 -11.33 52.31 -8.90
CA LEU A 85 -9.99 52.67 -9.37
C LEU A 85 -10.09 53.37 -10.73
N ASP A 86 -9.39 54.50 -10.80
CA ASP A 86 -9.43 55.54 -11.83
C ASP A 86 -9.23 55.02 -13.27
N GLU A 87 -9.84 55.72 -14.23
CA GLU A 87 -10.15 55.26 -15.60
C GLU A 87 -8.93 55.11 -16.54
N GLN A 88 -7.70 55.30 -16.06
CA GLN A 88 -6.49 55.30 -16.92
C GLN A 88 -5.76 53.95 -17.02
N LEU A 89 -6.17 52.92 -16.28
CA LEU A 89 -5.58 51.56 -16.36
C LEU A 89 -6.30 50.62 -17.35
N GLY A 90 -7.30 51.11 -18.09
CA GLY A 90 -8.13 50.31 -19.00
C GLY A 90 -7.44 49.72 -20.25
N GLN A 91 -6.11 49.86 -20.41
CA GLN A 91 -5.43 49.42 -21.63
C GLN A 91 -4.15 48.58 -21.43
N SER A 92 -3.75 48.25 -20.19
CA SER A 92 -2.55 47.43 -19.95
C SER A 92 -2.91 46.19 -19.14
N ALA A 93 -2.85 45.04 -19.81
CA ALA A 93 -3.26 43.72 -19.35
C ALA A 93 -2.73 43.34 -17.95
N CYS A 94 -3.66 43.04 -17.04
CA CYS A 94 -3.42 42.42 -15.74
C CYS A 94 -2.74 41.05 -15.87
N LEU A 95 -1.71 40.81 -15.06
CA LEU A 95 -1.12 39.49 -14.82
C LEU A 95 -1.74 38.90 -13.54
N GLU A 96 -2.71 38.00 -13.70
CA GLU A 96 -3.40 37.34 -12.58
C GLU A 96 -2.58 36.16 -12.04
N LEU A 97 -2.56 35.93 -10.71
CA LEU A 97 -1.84 34.81 -10.06
C LEU A 97 -2.13 33.42 -10.69
N PRO A 98 -3.37 33.08 -11.09
CA PRO A 98 -3.66 31.84 -11.81
C PRO A 98 -2.95 31.74 -13.17
N ARG A 99 -2.69 32.87 -13.83
CA ARG A 99 -1.94 32.96 -15.09
C ARG A 99 -0.44 32.68 -14.88
N ILE A 100 0.10 32.99 -13.69
CA ILE A 100 1.46 32.62 -13.28
C ILE A 100 1.55 31.09 -13.09
N TYR A 101 0.56 30.48 -12.43
CA TYR A 101 0.49 29.03 -12.26
C TYR A 101 0.29 28.27 -13.59
N VAL A 102 -0.51 28.81 -14.52
CA VAL A 102 -0.68 28.24 -15.87
C VAL A 102 0.58 28.40 -16.73
N THR A 103 1.28 29.53 -16.63
CA THR A 103 2.54 29.76 -17.37
C THR A 103 3.68 28.84 -16.89
N LEU A 104 3.69 28.48 -15.60
CA LEU A 104 4.60 27.47 -15.05
C LEU A 104 4.22 26.04 -15.49
N ALA A 105 2.93 25.76 -15.65
CA ALA A 105 2.44 24.46 -16.12
C ALA A 105 2.72 24.17 -17.61
N THR A 106 2.83 25.21 -18.45
CA THR A 106 3.05 25.05 -19.91
C THR A 106 4.49 25.19 -20.38
N THR A 107 5.44 25.38 -19.47
CA THR A 107 6.83 25.62 -19.87
C THR A 107 7.76 25.13 -18.77
N THR A 108 8.44 23.99 -18.99
CA THR A 108 9.90 23.87 -19.20
C THR A 108 10.32 22.39 -19.05
N ARG A 109 11.15 21.88 -19.97
CA ARG A 109 11.93 20.66 -19.76
C ARG A 109 13.04 20.96 -18.74
N LEU A 110 13.11 20.26 -17.62
CA LEU A 110 14.21 20.44 -16.67
C LEU A 110 15.34 19.46 -16.97
N ALA A 111 16.53 20.00 -17.23
CA ALA A 111 17.76 19.22 -17.33
C ALA A 111 18.20 18.79 -15.92
N ALA A 112 18.63 17.53 -15.77
CA ALA A 112 19.35 17.12 -14.57
C ALA A 112 20.67 17.90 -14.49
N GLU A 113 20.93 18.54 -13.35
CA GLU A 113 22.14 19.33 -13.14
C GLU A 113 23.30 18.38 -12.80
N ARG A 114 24.20 18.16 -13.77
CA ARG A 114 25.42 17.34 -13.58
C ARG A 114 26.61 18.24 -13.27
N GLY A 115 27.38 17.86 -12.26
CA GLY A 115 28.60 18.56 -11.90
C GLY A 115 29.48 17.74 -10.96
N THR A 116 30.76 18.10 -10.90
CA THR A 116 31.71 17.57 -9.91
C THR A 116 31.25 17.89 -8.48
N LYS A 117 31.76 17.15 -7.47
CA LYS A 117 31.50 17.42 -6.03
C LYS A 117 31.68 18.91 -5.69
N ALA A 118 32.66 19.57 -6.33
CA ALA A 118 32.92 21.00 -6.20
C ALA A 118 31.81 21.91 -6.80
N GLN A 119 31.23 21.55 -7.94
CA GLN A 119 30.16 22.32 -8.58
C GLN A 119 28.81 22.18 -7.87
N LEU A 120 28.54 21.02 -7.27
CA LEU A 120 27.28 20.74 -6.57
C LEU A 120 27.29 21.18 -5.10
N SER A 121 28.48 21.41 -4.52
CA SER A 121 28.67 21.90 -3.14
C SER A 121 27.78 23.10 -2.79
N ALA A 122 27.55 24.00 -3.73
CA ALA A 122 26.77 25.22 -3.52
C ALA A 122 25.31 24.98 -3.07
N PHE A 123 24.74 23.82 -3.36
CA PHE A 123 23.35 23.46 -3.02
C PHE A 123 23.19 22.85 -1.63
N PHE A 124 24.27 22.35 -1.03
CA PHE A 124 24.27 21.65 0.25
C PHE A 124 24.78 22.54 1.39
N GLU A 125 24.30 22.30 2.60
CA GLU A 125 24.77 23.03 3.76
C GLU A 125 26.29 22.90 3.92
N GLN A 126 26.95 24.03 4.19
CA GLN A 126 28.41 24.11 4.34
C GLN A 126 29.25 23.67 3.13
N GLY A 127 28.62 23.47 1.96
CA GLY A 127 29.35 23.00 0.78
C GLY A 127 29.56 21.50 0.73
N ASP A 128 28.95 20.73 1.64
CA ASP A 128 29.19 19.29 1.78
C ASP A 128 28.01 18.47 1.24
N PRO A 129 28.17 17.73 0.14
CA PRO A 129 27.13 16.87 -0.44
C PRO A 129 26.63 15.74 0.48
N ASP A 130 27.37 15.42 1.54
CA ASP A 130 26.95 14.45 2.55
C ASP A 130 25.99 15.09 3.59
N ARG A 131 25.82 16.43 3.55
CA ARG A 131 24.86 17.19 4.38
C ARG A 131 23.55 17.49 3.63
N PRO A 132 22.49 17.92 4.34
CA PRO A 132 21.22 18.28 3.73
C PRO A 132 21.34 19.42 2.70
N LEU A 133 20.37 19.49 1.78
CA LEU A 133 20.21 20.64 0.89
C LEU A 133 19.91 21.90 1.70
N LYS A 134 20.49 23.03 1.29
CA LYS A 134 20.07 24.34 1.82
C LYS A 134 18.57 24.52 1.56
N GLN A 135 17.90 25.21 2.47
CA GLN A 135 16.44 25.41 2.43
C GLN A 135 15.92 25.94 1.09
N ASP A 136 16.65 26.85 0.44
CA ASP A 136 16.32 27.43 -0.87
C ASP A 136 16.27 26.43 -2.04
N TYR A 137 16.81 25.22 -1.84
CA TYR A 137 16.84 24.12 -2.80
C TYR A 137 16.15 22.85 -2.27
N HIS A 138 15.62 22.88 -1.05
CA HIS A 138 15.01 21.71 -0.39
C HIS A 138 13.61 21.40 -0.95
N PRO A 139 13.27 20.14 -1.28
CA PRO A 139 12.03 19.79 -1.99
C PRO A 139 10.73 20.10 -1.21
N ASP A 140 10.80 20.18 0.12
CA ASP A 140 9.68 20.59 0.97
C ASP A 140 9.51 22.11 1.14
N HIS A 141 10.45 22.92 0.65
CA HIS A 141 10.52 24.36 0.96
C HIS A 141 10.78 25.26 -0.26
N ALA A 142 11.47 24.75 -1.28
CA ALA A 142 11.81 25.47 -2.50
C ALA A 142 10.67 25.39 -3.53
N LEU A 143 10.57 26.41 -4.39
CA LEU A 143 9.71 26.34 -5.57
C LEU A 143 10.15 25.20 -6.49
N PRO A 144 9.24 24.58 -7.27
CA PRO A 144 9.57 23.42 -8.10
C PRO A 144 10.79 23.63 -9.01
N ASP A 145 10.90 24.77 -9.67
CA ASP A 145 12.03 25.12 -10.55
C ASP A 145 13.40 25.20 -9.82
N ARG A 146 13.39 25.35 -8.49
CA ARG A 146 14.57 25.47 -7.64
C ARG A 146 14.82 24.24 -6.76
N ALA A 147 13.81 23.39 -6.57
CA ALA A 147 13.93 22.16 -5.81
C ALA A 147 14.99 21.24 -6.43
N ARG A 148 15.78 20.58 -5.57
CA ARG A 148 16.77 19.57 -5.95
C ARG A 148 16.52 18.31 -5.12
N TYR A 149 16.88 17.16 -5.67
CA TYR A 149 16.71 15.86 -5.01
C TYR A 149 18.06 15.17 -4.86
N ARG A 150 18.29 14.59 -3.69
CA ARG A 150 19.42 13.68 -3.45
C ARG A 150 18.98 12.25 -3.75
N VAL A 151 19.88 11.45 -4.31
CA VAL A 151 19.68 10.03 -4.61
C VAL A 151 20.71 9.22 -3.84
N ASP A 152 20.28 8.16 -3.14
CA ASP A 152 21.17 7.24 -2.42
C ASP A 152 21.32 5.92 -3.22
N GLY A 153 22.56 5.47 -3.47
CA GLY A 153 22.90 4.22 -4.18
C GLY A 153 23.62 4.44 -5.53
N ALA A 154 24.67 3.66 -5.82
CA ALA A 154 25.53 3.82 -7.00
C ALA A 154 25.29 2.71 -8.04
N ALA A 155 25.07 3.08 -9.30
CA ALA A 155 25.29 2.19 -10.45
C ALA A 155 26.49 2.71 -11.25
N THR A 156 27.40 1.82 -11.65
CA THR A 156 28.59 2.18 -12.43
C THR A 156 28.33 1.88 -13.90
N ILE A 157 28.43 2.87 -14.78
CA ILE A 157 28.53 2.70 -16.23
C ILE A 157 29.77 3.49 -16.67
N ASP A 158 30.66 2.87 -17.44
CA ASP A 158 31.94 3.44 -17.90
C ASP A 158 32.90 3.92 -16.80
N GLY A 159 32.98 3.20 -15.68
CA GLY A 159 33.97 3.45 -14.64
C GLY A 159 33.79 4.77 -13.87
N GLN A 160 32.67 5.46 -14.07
CA GLN A 160 32.23 6.56 -13.22
C GLN A 160 30.90 6.22 -12.54
N ALA A 161 30.79 6.53 -11.25
CA ALA A 161 29.58 6.28 -10.47
C ALA A 161 28.50 7.30 -10.85
N GLU A 162 27.37 6.84 -11.38
CA GLU A 162 26.17 7.66 -11.58
C GLU A 162 25.01 7.07 -10.75
N ALA A 163 24.29 7.94 -10.02
CA ALA A 163 23.20 7.56 -9.13
C ALA A 163 21.85 7.48 -9.90
N PRO A 164 20.96 6.51 -9.61
CA PRO A 164 19.68 6.33 -10.32
C PRO A 164 18.56 7.26 -9.80
N VAL A 165 17.95 8.06 -10.67
CA VAL A 165 16.89 9.03 -10.33
C VAL A 165 15.51 8.36 -10.16
N VAL A 166 14.86 8.59 -9.01
CA VAL A 166 13.45 8.23 -8.75
C VAL A 166 12.57 9.47 -8.76
N LEU A 167 11.38 9.35 -9.34
CA LEU A 167 10.43 10.43 -9.61
C LEU A 167 9.27 10.41 -8.62
N GLN A 168 9.12 11.49 -7.85
CA GLN A 168 8.07 11.63 -6.86
C GLN A 168 6.76 12.13 -7.51
N ARG A 169 5.75 11.26 -7.58
CA ARG A 169 4.44 11.51 -8.21
C ARG A 169 3.38 12.15 -7.30
N SER A 170 3.68 12.30 -6.01
CA SER A 170 2.71 12.55 -4.94
C SER A 170 3.14 13.72 -4.06
N LEU A 171 2.19 14.58 -3.67
CA LEU A 171 2.47 15.70 -2.75
C LEU A 171 3.00 15.19 -1.40
N THR A 172 4.07 15.80 -0.90
CA THR A 172 4.54 15.56 0.47
C THR A 172 3.58 16.17 1.49
N GLY A 173 3.67 15.75 2.74
CA GLY A 173 2.93 16.40 3.84
C GLY A 173 3.26 17.89 3.97
N GLY A 174 4.49 18.31 3.65
CA GLY A 174 4.89 19.72 3.60
C GLY A 174 4.15 20.48 2.50
N GLN A 175 4.12 19.91 1.29
CA GLN A 175 3.44 20.50 0.14
C GLN A 175 1.92 20.61 0.34
N ILE A 176 1.29 19.59 0.94
CA ILE A 176 -0.15 19.64 1.29
C ILE A 176 -0.43 20.81 2.24
N ARG A 177 0.37 20.96 3.31
CA ARG A 177 0.22 22.07 4.28
C ARG A 177 0.36 23.44 3.62
N HIS A 178 1.38 23.59 2.77
CA HIS A 178 1.62 24.84 2.06
C HIS A 178 0.47 25.19 1.12
N PHE A 179 0.05 24.23 0.28
CA PHE A 179 -1.06 24.41 -0.66
C PHE A 179 -2.35 24.82 0.06
N THR A 180 -2.73 24.10 1.11
CA THR A 180 -3.98 24.37 1.84
C THR A 180 -3.98 25.78 2.43
N ARG A 181 -2.86 26.24 2.99
CA ARG A 181 -2.75 27.59 3.56
C ARG A 181 -2.88 28.65 2.46
N ALA A 182 -2.08 28.54 1.40
CA ALA A 182 -2.08 29.49 0.30
C ALA A 182 -3.46 29.60 -0.38
N TRP A 183 -4.17 28.46 -0.52
CA TRP A 183 -5.52 28.42 -1.08
C TRP A 183 -6.51 29.28 -0.29
N TYR A 184 -6.57 29.12 1.04
CA TYR A 184 -7.51 29.89 1.86
C TYR A 184 -7.09 31.36 2.04
N GLU A 185 -5.80 31.68 2.07
CA GLU A 185 -5.29 33.06 2.08
C GLU A 185 -5.67 33.83 0.79
N GLU A 186 -5.67 33.15 -0.35
CA GLU A 186 -6.12 33.73 -1.62
C GLU A 186 -7.63 34.08 -1.56
N LEU A 187 -8.45 33.27 -0.89
CA LEU A 187 -9.88 33.56 -0.71
C LEU A 187 -10.12 34.77 0.21
N VAL A 188 -9.25 34.98 1.21
CA VAL A 188 -9.25 36.20 2.04
C VAL A 188 -8.89 37.41 1.20
N THR A 189 -7.84 37.30 0.38
CA THR A 189 -7.38 38.37 -0.50
C THR A 189 -8.47 38.80 -1.49
N LYS A 190 -9.32 37.85 -1.91
CA LYS A 190 -10.48 38.09 -2.78
C LYS A 190 -11.75 38.54 -2.05
N GLY A 191 -11.71 38.69 -0.73
CA GLY A 191 -12.87 39.07 0.07
C GLY A 191 -13.98 38.02 0.12
N GLN A 192 -13.68 36.77 -0.27
CA GLN A 192 -14.64 35.65 -0.22
C GLN A 192 -14.69 34.98 1.16
N LEU A 193 -13.67 35.21 1.99
CA LEU A 193 -13.58 34.78 3.38
C LEU A 193 -12.99 35.89 4.24
N ASP A 194 -13.35 35.90 5.52
CA ASP A 194 -12.54 36.60 6.52
C ASP A 194 -11.35 35.75 7.00
N GLN A 195 -10.37 36.40 7.64
CA GLN A 195 -9.16 35.74 8.12
C GLN A 195 -9.46 34.59 9.10
N ALA A 196 -10.44 34.77 9.99
CA ALA A 196 -10.80 33.76 10.99
C ALA A 196 -11.48 32.54 10.37
N GLN A 197 -12.27 32.73 9.30
CA GLN A 197 -12.87 31.66 8.52
C GLN A 197 -11.81 30.89 7.73
N ALA A 198 -10.85 31.58 7.10
CA ALA A 198 -9.75 30.95 6.37
C ALA A 198 -8.88 30.08 7.29
N GLU A 199 -8.49 30.60 8.46
CA GLU A 199 -7.73 29.84 9.47
C GLU A 199 -8.50 28.62 9.96
N ARG A 200 -9.81 28.76 10.18
CA ARG A 200 -10.69 27.66 10.60
C ARG A 200 -10.77 26.56 9.55
N LEU A 201 -11.05 26.89 8.29
CA LEU A 201 -11.18 25.91 7.20
C LEU A 201 -9.84 25.23 6.89
N CYS A 202 -8.74 25.99 6.89
CA CYS A 202 -7.38 25.46 6.77
C CYS A 202 -7.09 24.44 7.87
N SER A 203 -7.39 24.77 9.13
CA SER A 203 -7.22 23.87 10.28
C SER A 203 -8.07 22.61 10.16
N ILE A 204 -9.34 22.72 9.75
CA ILE A 204 -10.23 21.58 9.55
C ILE A 204 -9.67 20.64 8.47
N LEU A 205 -9.25 21.16 7.31
CA LEU A 205 -8.73 20.35 6.22
C LEU A 205 -7.44 19.62 6.62
N LEU A 206 -6.49 20.34 7.23
CA LEU A 206 -5.23 19.75 7.65
C LEU A 206 -5.41 18.73 8.79
N ARG A 207 -6.31 18.98 9.74
CA ARG A 207 -6.65 18.01 10.78
C ARG A 207 -7.31 16.76 10.17
N ALA A 208 -8.21 16.91 9.21
CA ALA A 208 -8.84 15.78 8.56
C ALA A 208 -7.84 14.92 7.77
N ILE A 209 -6.91 15.55 7.03
CA ILE A 209 -5.84 14.87 6.28
C ILE A 209 -4.81 14.23 7.21
N GLY A 210 -4.54 14.86 8.36
CA GLY A 210 -3.60 14.37 9.36
C GLY A 210 -4.16 13.31 10.30
N ASP A 211 -5.47 13.02 10.25
CA ASP A 211 -6.12 12.07 11.14
C ASP A 211 -5.66 10.63 10.85
N PRO A 212 -4.98 9.95 11.80
CA PRO A 212 -4.54 8.56 11.62
C PRO A 212 -5.69 7.58 11.39
N GLN A 213 -6.92 7.93 11.78
CA GLN A 213 -8.13 7.13 11.53
C GLN A 213 -8.68 7.31 10.11
N ARG A 214 -8.09 8.21 9.31
CA ARG A 214 -8.54 8.53 7.94
C ARG A 214 -7.39 8.47 6.92
N PRO A 215 -6.59 7.38 6.88
CA PRO A 215 -5.38 7.31 6.05
C PRO A 215 -5.69 7.45 4.55
N ARG A 216 -6.86 6.97 4.10
CA ARG A 216 -7.31 7.13 2.70
C ARG A 216 -7.49 8.58 2.29
N LEU A 217 -7.94 9.45 3.19
CA LEU A 217 -8.10 10.87 2.91
C LEU A 217 -6.74 11.53 2.64
N ARG A 218 -5.72 11.09 3.40
CA ARG A 218 -4.33 11.51 3.18
C ARG A 218 -3.80 11.05 1.83
N GLU A 219 -4.06 9.80 1.45
CA GLU A 219 -3.66 9.28 0.14
C GLU A 219 -4.31 10.08 -1.01
N MET A 220 -5.59 10.43 -0.89
CA MET A 220 -6.25 11.29 -1.88
C MET A 220 -5.62 12.69 -1.94
N ALA A 221 -5.30 13.28 -0.79
CA ALA A 221 -4.69 14.61 -0.70
C ALA A 221 -3.28 14.67 -1.32
N LYS A 222 -2.63 13.53 -1.58
CA LYS A 222 -1.37 13.48 -2.33
C LYS A 222 -1.53 13.90 -3.80
N THR A 223 -2.76 13.90 -4.33
CA THR A 223 -3.05 14.37 -5.69
C THR A 223 -3.53 15.83 -5.64
N PRO A 224 -2.88 16.77 -6.34
CA PRO A 224 -3.25 18.19 -6.29
C PRO A 224 -4.71 18.48 -6.66
N LEU A 225 -5.26 17.78 -7.65
CA LEU A 225 -6.67 17.90 -8.04
C LEU A 225 -7.61 17.54 -6.89
N LEU A 226 -7.39 16.38 -6.27
CA LEU A 226 -8.24 15.91 -5.16
C LEU A 226 -8.10 16.82 -3.94
N LEU A 227 -6.90 17.29 -3.62
CA LEU A 227 -6.70 18.27 -2.54
C LEU A 227 -7.45 19.58 -2.79
N THR A 228 -7.46 20.07 -4.05
CA THR A 228 -8.21 21.26 -4.45
C THR A 228 -9.72 21.03 -4.30
N LEU A 229 -10.21 19.88 -4.77
CA LEU A 229 -11.62 19.51 -4.67
C LEU A 229 -12.06 19.33 -3.21
N MET A 230 -11.21 18.78 -2.34
CA MET A 230 -11.46 18.70 -0.91
C MET A 230 -11.57 20.09 -0.26
N ALA A 231 -10.66 21.02 -0.61
CA ALA A 231 -10.72 22.39 -0.12
C ALA A 231 -11.99 23.12 -0.59
N LEU A 232 -12.42 22.88 -1.83
CA LEU A 232 -13.66 23.41 -2.41
C LEU A 232 -14.91 22.81 -1.75
N VAL A 233 -14.95 21.49 -1.53
CA VAL A 233 -16.05 20.83 -0.82
C VAL A 233 -16.17 21.40 0.59
N LEU A 234 -15.05 21.51 1.31
CA LEU A 234 -15.05 22.07 2.66
C LEU A 234 -15.47 23.54 2.68
N TYR A 235 -15.02 24.34 1.72
CA TYR A 235 -15.45 25.74 1.57
C TYR A 235 -16.96 25.87 1.36
N ASN A 236 -17.55 25.05 0.49
CA ASN A 236 -18.97 25.15 0.14
C ASN A 236 -19.91 24.47 1.15
N LYS A 237 -19.48 23.39 1.81
CA LYS A 237 -20.33 22.58 2.69
C LYS A 237 -20.02 22.78 4.18
N GLY A 238 -18.88 23.37 4.52
CA GLY A 238 -18.42 23.56 5.90
C GLY A 238 -17.92 22.28 6.60
N GLU A 239 -18.12 21.11 5.99
CA GLU A 239 -17.65 19.82 6.48
C GLU A 239 -17.00 19.00 5.37
N LEU A 240 -16.08 18.10 5.74
CA LEU A 240 -15.47 17.15 4.84
C LEU A 240 -15.99 15.74 5.18
N PRO A 241 -16.69 15.05 4.24
CA PRO A 241 -17.24 13.73 4.49
C PRO A 241 -16.21 12.76 5.00
N ARG A 242 -16.61 11.86 5.91
CA ARG A 242 -15.71 10.91 6.59
C ARG A 242 -15.00 9.98 5.59
N ASP A 243 -15.78 9.32 4.74
CA ASP A 243 -15.29 8.25 3.88
C ASP A 243 -15.18 8.72 2.42
N ARG A 244 -14.27 8.07 1.68
CA ARG A 244 -13.94 8.38 0.28
C ARG A 244 -15.17 8.39 -0.66
N PRO A 245 -16.11 7.44 -0.60
CA PRO A 245 -17.29 7.44 -1.45
C PRO A 245 -18.16 8.70 -1.27
N GLN A 246 -18.40 9.13 -0.03
CA GLN A 246 -19.19 10.34 0.23
C GLN A 246 -18.43 11.61 -0.17
N LEU A 247 -17.09 11.63 -0.09
CA LEU A 247 -16.31 12.74 -0.62
C LEU A 247 -16.48 12.84 -2.15
N TYR A 248 -16.43 11.74 -2.88
CA TYR A 248 -16.69 11.74 -4.31
C TYR A 248 -18.14 12.12 -4.66
N GLU A 249 -19.13 11.72 -3.84
CA GLU A 249 -20.51 12.23 -3.98
C GLU A 249 -20.56 13.76 -3.89
N ARG A 250 -19.86 14.37 -2.92
CA ARG A 250 -19.81 15.84 -2.78
C ARG A 250 -19.05 16.52 -3.92
N ILE A 251 -18.00 15.89 -4.42
CA ILE A 251 -17.25 16.37 -5.58
C ILE A 251 -18.14 16.34 -6.83
N LEU A 252 -18.83 15.22 -7.06
CA LEU A 252 -19.74 15.07 -8.18
C LEU A 252 -20.90 16.07 -8.08
N GLU A 253 -21.49 16.25 -6.89
CA GLU A 253 -22.46 17.30 -6.60
C GLU A 253 -21.96 18.71 -6.92
N LEU A 254 -20.71 19.01 -6.58
CA LEU A 254 -20.12 20.33 -6.84
C LEU A 254 -19.90 20.56 -8.33
N LEU A 255 -19.35 19.56 -9.04
CA LEU A 255 -19.10 19.64 -10.48
C LEU A 255 -20.41 19.72 -11.27
N LEU A 256 -21.42 18.96 -10.86
CA LEU A 256 -22.75 18.97 -11.47
C LEU A 256 -23.56 20.21 -11.08
N GLY A 257 -23.49 20.67 -9.83
CA GLY A 257 -24.19 21.87 -9.37
C GLY A 257 -23.67 23.15 -10.02
N GLN A 258 -22.41 23.17 -10.48
CA GLN A 258 -21.92 24.22 -11.38
C GLN A 258 -22.64 24.25 -12.73
N TRP A 259 -23.32 23.17 -13.14
CA TRP A 259 -24.15 23.15 -14.34
C TRP A 259 -25.43 24.00 -14.16
N ASP A 260 -25.89 24.13 -12.92
CA ASP A 260 -27.11 24.83 -12.55
C ASP A 260 -26.89 26.34 -12.33
N HIS A 261 -25.64 26.81 -12.21
CA HIS A 261 -25.34 28.23 -12.05
C HIS A 261 -25.57 29.02 -13.34
N VAL A 262 -26.47 30.01 -13.24
CA VAL A 262 -26.90 30.92 -14.31
C VAL A 262 -25.69 31.62 -14.95
N ARG A 263 -25.52 31.42 -16.25
CA ARG A 263 -24.57 32.19 -17.08
C ARG A 263 -25.34 32.80 -18.23
N GLU A 264 -25.21 34.10 -18.44
CA GLU A 264 -25.97 34.88 -19.43
C GLU A 264 -27.50 34.88 -19.20
N GLY A 265 -27.93 34.72 -17.95
CA GLY A 265 -29.34 34.84 -17.56
C GLY A 265 -30.19 33.58 -17.71
N GLN A 266 -29.60 32.44 -18.15
CA GLN A 266 -30.30 31.14 -18.19
C GLN A 266 -29.50 30.00 -17.54
N SER A 267 -30.16 29.14 -16.74
CA SER A 267 -29.64 27.84 -16.27
C SER A 267 -29.78 26.76 -17.36
N LEU A 268 -29.09 25.61 -17.22
CA LEU A 268 -29.25 24.50 -18.16
C LEU A 268 -30.71 24.03 -18.23
N GLY A 269 -31.40 23.95 -17.10
CA GLY A 269 -32.84 23.68 -17.04
C GLY A 269 -33.67 24.68 -17.87
N GLN A 270 -33.37 25.97 -17.77
CA GLN A 270 -34.03 27.00 -18.59
C GLN A 270 -33.70 26.86 -20.08
N ALA A 271 -32.45 26.55 -20.42
CA ALA A 271 -32.01 26.36 -21.79
C ALA A 271 -32.67 25.15 -22.47
N ILE A 272 -32.94 24.07 -21.75
CA ILE A 272 -33.62 22.88 -22.29
C ILE A 272 -35.15 22.92 -22.18
N GLY A 273 -35.72 24.01 -21.65
CA GLY A 273 -37.17 24.16 -21.51
C GLY A 273 -37.77 23.44 -20.28
N MET A 274 -36.94 23.09 -19.29
CA MET A 274 -37.35 22.48 -18.02
C MET A 274 -36.85 23.33 -16.84
N PRO A 275 -37.56 24.41 -16.43
CA PRO A 275 -37.07 25.34 -15.41
C PRO A 275 -36.86 24.73 -14.02
N THR A 276 -37.55 23.61 -13.71
CA THR A 276 -37.43 22.85 -12.47
C THR A 276 -36.37 21.75 -12.54
N TRP A 277 -35.71 21.59 -13.69
CA TRP A 277 -34.65 20.61 -13.88
C TRP A 277 -33.38 21.10 -13.20
N ASP A 278 -32.73 20.18 -12.50
CA ASP A 278 -31.40 20.35 -11.93
C ASP A 278 -30.47 19.22 -12.38
N SER A 279 -29.20 19.40 -12.09
CA SER A 279 -28.16 18.42 -12.42
C SER A 279 -28.28 17.07 -11.70
N SER A 280 -29.24 16.87 -10.79
CA SER A 280 -29.51 15.55 -10.20
C SER A 280 -30.22 14.59 -11.16
N TYR A 281 -31.02 15.12 -12.10
CA TYR A 281 -31.80 14.33 -13.06
C TYR A 281 -30.92 13.59 -14.08
N ILE A 282 -29.75 14.14 -14.43
CA ILE A 282 -28.83 13.52 -15.40
C ILE A 282 -27.91 12.46 -14.76
N ARG A 283 -27.89 12.35 -13.43
CA ARG A 283 -26.96 11.43 -12.74
C ARG A 283 -27.16 9.97 -13.13
N PRO A 284 -28.39 9.41 -13.15
CA PRO A 284 -28.56 8.01 -13.54
C PRO A 284 -28.08 7.74 -14.98
N LEU A 285 -28.23 8.72 -15.87
CA LEU A 285 -27.70 8.64 -17.23
C LEU A 285 -26.17 8.60 -17.24
N LEU A 286 -25.52 9.49 -16.48
CA LEU A 286 -24.05 9.51 -16.36
C LEU A 286 -23.51 8.26 -15.68
N ASP A 287 -24.19 7.75 -14.65
CA ASP A 287 -23.84 6.51 -13.95
C ASP A 287 -23.85 5.33 -14.94
N ARG A 288 -24.93 5.18 -15.72
CA ARG A 288 -25.06 4.13 -16.75
C ARG A 288 -24.00 4.24 -17.84
N LEU A 289 -23.84 5.42 -18.44
CA LEU A 289 -22.83 5.66 -19.48
C LEU A 289 -21.42 5.38 -18.94
N SER A 290 -21.13 5.78 -17.70
CA SER A 290 -19.86 5.54 -17.05
C SER A 290 -19.59 4.04 -16.86
N TYR A 291 -20.59 3.29 -16.41
CA TYR A 291 -20.52 1.84 -16.26
C TYR A 291 -20.25 1.14 -17.60
N GLU A 292 -21.00 1.49 -18.66
CA GLU A 292 -20.83 0.92 -20.00
C GLU A 292 -19.43 1.23 -20.56
N ALA A 293 -19.00 2.49 -20.49
CA ALA A 293 -17.67 2.90 -20.95
C ALA A 293 -16.54 2.29 -20.11
N HIS A 294 -16.76 2.12 -18.80
CA HIS A 294 -15.79 1.45 -17.93
C HIS A 294 -15.63 -0.01 -18.31
N GLY A 295 -16.73 -0.72 -18.58
CA GLY A 295 -16.68 -2.11 -19.02
C GLY A 295 -16.05 -2.30 -20.41
N ALA A 296 -16.21 -1.33 -21.31
CA ALA A 296 -15.70 -1.41 -22.68
C ALA A 296 -14.25 -0.91 -22.87
N ALA A 297 -13.63 -0.28 -21.86
CA ALA A 297 -12.37 0.42 -22.08
C ALA A 297 -11.18 -0.52 -22.31
N SER A 298 -10.39 -0.19 -23.33
CA SER A 298 -9.11 -0.84 -23.66
C SER A 298 -7.91 0.12 -23.59
N SER A 299 -8.11 1.33 -23.06
CA SER A 299 -7.10 2.40 -23.08
C SER A 299 -5.96 2.17 -22.08
N GLN A 300 -4.77 2.68 -22.40
CA GLN A 300 -3.58 2.59 -21.55
C GLN A 300 -3.69 3.41 -20.25
N ASP A 301 -4.56 4.41 -20.19
CA ASP A 301 -4.80 5.24 -18.99
C ASP A 301 -5.96 4.71 -18.12
N GLY A 302 -6.55 3.57 -18.50
CA GLY A 302 -7.63 2.91 -17.78
C GLY A 302 -9.02 3.54 -17.94
N ARG A 303 -9.14 4.76 -18.47
CA ARG A 303 -10.42 5.49 -18.61
C ARG A 303 -11.26 4.98 -19.79
N GLY A 304 -12.54 4.81 -19.54
CA GLY A 304 -13.51 4.55 -20.61
C GLY A 304 -13.74 5.80 -21.45
N ARG A 305 -13.70 5.62 -22.77
CA ARG A 305 -14.09 6.67 -23.72
C ARG A 305 -15.57 6.53 -24.03
N LEU A 306 -16.25 7.67 -24.05
CA LEU A 306 -17.66 7.77 -24.40
C LEU A 306 -17.75 8.32 -25.82
N ALA A 307 -18.33 7.55 -26.76
CA ALA A 307 -18.54 8.09 -28.10
C ALA A 307 -19.58 9.22 -28.03
N ARG A 308 -19.27 10.34 -28.66
CA ARG A 308 -20.13 11.54 -28.67
C ARG A 308 -21.52 11.23 -29.23
N GLY A 309 -21.59 10.36 -30.22
CA GLY A 309 -22.85 9.84 -30.77
C GLY A 309 -23.65 9.00 -29.77
N GLU A 310 -23.00 8.16 -28.97
CA GLU A 310 -23.69 7.36 -27.93
C GLU A 310 -24.24 8.24 -26.82
N VAL A 311 -23.46 9.25 -26.37
CA VAL A 311 -23.94 10.24 -25.39
C VAL A 311 -25.12 11.02 -25.96
N TYR A 312 -25.08 11.40 -27.24
CA TYR A 312 -26.18 12.08 -27.92
C TYR A 312 -27.46 11.25 -27.94
N THR A 313 -27.37 10.00 -28.39
CA THR A 313 -28.52 9.08 -28.43
C THR A 313 -29.08 8.86 -27.04
N ALA A 314 -28.22 8.63 -26.04
CA ALA A 314 -28.64 8.42 -24.67
C ALA A 314 -29.35 9.65 -24.06
N LEU A 315 -28.93 10.88 -24.43
CA LEU A 315 -29.61 12.12 -24.05
C LEU A 315 -30.97 12.28 -24.74
N ILE A 316 -31.11 11.90 -26.01
CA ILE A 316 -32.40 11.91 -26.71
C ILE A 316 -33.38 10.98 -25.99
N ASP A 317 -32.98 9.74 -25.74
CA ASP A 317 -33.83 8.73 -25.09
C ASP A 317 -34.26 9.22 -23.69
N PHE A 318 -33.32 9.81 -22.95
CA PHE A 318 -33.61 10.43 -21.65
C PHE A 318 -34.63 11.56 -21.76
N PHE A 319 -34.44 12.52 -22.67
CA PHE A 319 -35.35 13.66 -22.80
C PHE A 319 -36.72 13.29 -23.36
N GLN A 320 -36.81 12.21 -24.14
CA GLN A 320 -38.09 11.62 -24.56
C GLN A 320 -38.87 11.08 -23.35
N GLN A 321 -38.20 10.37 -22.44
CA GLN A 321 -38.82 9.82 -21.24
C GLN A 321 -39.28 10.90 -20.26
N THR A 322 -38.62 12.06 -20.26
CA THR A 322 -39.01 13.22 -19.44
C THR A 322 -40.00 14.16 -20.13
N GLU A 323 -40.59 13.76 -21.27
CA GLU A 323 -41.60 14.50 -22.03
C GLU A 323 -41.18 15.93 -22.46
N VAL A 324 -39.90 16.13 -22.79
CA VAL A 324 -39.43 17.42 -23.32
C VAL A 324 -39.96 17.62 -24.74
N ALA A 325 -40.46 18.83 -25.04
CA ALA A 325 -41.11 19.13 -26.32
C ALA A 325 -40.22 18.90 -27.57
N SER A 326 -38.90 19.10 -27.45
CA SER A 326 -37.92 18.79 -28.50
C SER A 326 -36.69 18.07 -27.91
N PRO A 327 -36.73 16.73 -27.79
CA PRO A 327 -35.66 15.95 -27.18
C PRO A 327 -34.32 16.06 -27.91
N GLY A 328 -34.35 16.12 -29.25
CA GLY A 328 -33.15 16.30 -30.08
C GLY A 328 -32.46 17.63 -29.80
N ASP A 329 -33.21 18.74 -29.83
CA ASP A 329 -32.62 20.06 -29.57
C ASP A 329 -32.15 20.20 -28.11
N ALA A 330 -32.85 19.57 -27.15
CA ALA A 330 -32.42 19.52 -25.77
C ALA A 330 -31.11 18.72 -25.59
N ALA A 331 -30.97 17.60 -26.30
CA ALA A 331 -29.75 16.80 -26.33
C ALA A 331 -28.56 17.57 -26.92
N VAL A 332 -28.77 18.31 -28.02
CA VAL A 332 -27.73 19.19 -28.60
C VAL A 332 -27.29 20.25 -27.59
N ARG A 333 -28.24 20.97 -26.98
CA ARG A 333 -27.92 22.00 -25.98
C ARG A 333 -27.20 21.42 -24.76
N CYS A 334 -27.59 20.22 -24.32
CA CYS A 334 -26.93 19.53 -23.22
C CYS A 334 -25.50 19.11 -23.58
N LEU A 335 -25.28 18.57 -24.79
CA LEU A 335 -23.94 18.24 -25.28
C LEU A 335 -23.04 19.46 -25.42
N ASP A 336 -23.55 20.56 -25.99
CA ASP A 336 -22.82 21.81 -26.11
C ASP A 336 -22.44 22.35 -24.72
N TYR A 337 -23.34 22.19 -23.76
CA TYR A 337 -23.06 22.51 -22.36
C TYR A 337 -21.95 21.63 -21.79
N ILE A 338 -21.98 20.31 -22.03
CA ILE A 338 -20.95 19.37 -21.58
C ILE A 338 -19.58 19.77 -22.15
N ASP A 339 -19.53 20.05 -23.45
CA ASP A 339 -18.33 20.41 -24.21
C ASP A 339 -17.67 21.69 -23.71
N GLN A 340 -18.50 22.68 -23.39
CA GLN A 340 -18.03 24.02 -23.03
C GLN A 340 -17.85 24.18 -21.52
N ARG A 341 -18.55 23.39 -20.70
CA ARG A 341 -18.82 23.81 -19.32
C ARG A 341 -18.75 22.72 -18.24
N SER A 342 -18.70 21.42 -18.54
CA SER A 342 -18.91 20.44 -17.46
C SER A 342 -17.78 20.32 -16.43
N GLY A 343 -16.51 20.40 -16.86
CA GLY A 343 -15.35 20.04 -16.02
C GLY A 343 -15.33 18.57 -15.54
N LEU A 344 -16.36 17.79 -15.87
CA LEU A 344 -16.54 16.39 -15.51
C LEU A 344 -16.22 15.48 -16.70
N LEU A 345 -16.72 15.83 -17.88
CA LEU A 345 -16.39 15.20 -19.15
C LEU A 345 -15.56 16.17 -20.00
N LEU A 346 -14.46 15.68 -20.54
CA LEU A 346 -13.51 16.42 -21.36
C LEU A 346 -13.53 15.82 -22.78
N PRO A 347 -13.51 16.66 -23.83
CA PRO A 347 -13.33 16.17 -25.19
C PRO A 347 -11.97 15.46 -25.33
N ASP A 348 -11.98 14.23 -25.86
CA ASP A 348 -10.79 13.42 -26.15
C ASP A 348 -10.77 13.06 -27.65
N GLY A 349 -10.47 14.04 -28.50
CA GLY A 349 -10.60 13.90 -29.96
C GLY A 349 -11.78 14.67 -30.54
N ALA A 350 -12.22 14.33 -31.75
CA ALA A 350 -13.37 14.97 -32.39
C ALA A 350 -14.71 14.38 -31.91
N ASP A 351 -14.76 13.06 -31.72
CA ASP A 351 -16.01 12.32 -31.56
C ASP A 351 -16.09 11.53 -30.26
N THR A 352 -15.26 11.85 -29.26
CA THR A 352 -15.20 11.11 -27.98
C THR A 352 -15.03 12.04 -26.78
N PHE A 353 -15.58 11.61 -25.65
CA PHE A 353 -15.39 12.21 -24.33
C PHE A 353 -14.64 11.26 -23.40
N THR A 354 -13.93 11.83 -22.43
CA THR A 354 -13.37 11.10 -21.27
C THR A 354 -13.74 11.80 -19.98
N PHE A 355 -13.79 11.08 -18.87
CA PHE A 355 -13.89 11.73 -17.56
C PHE A 355 -12.61 12.49 -17.22
N ALA A 356 -12.77 13.63 -16.54
CA ALA A 356 -11.67 14.46 -16.07
C ALA A 356 -10.71 13.71 -15.14
N HIS A 357 -11.21 12.69 -14.43
CA HIS A 357 -10.41 11.79 -13.60
C HIS A 357 -11.00 10.38 -13.61
N LEU A 358 -10.14 9.34 -13.64
CA LEU A 358 -10.56 7.94 -13.65
C LEU A 358 -11.46 7.60 -12.46
N THR A 359 -11.08 8.01 -11.24
CA THR A 359 -11.89 7.68 -10.05
C THR A 359 -13.27 8.35 -10.03
N LEU A 360 -13.50 9.43 -10.80
CA LEU A 360 -14.84 9.98 -10.99
C LEU A 360 -15.68 9.10 -11.90
N GLN A 361 -15.08 8.53 -12.95
CA GLN A 361 -15.71 7.52 -13.78
C GLN A 361 -16.03 6.27 -12.95
N GLU A 362 -15.06 5.77 -12.19
CA GLU A 362 -15.23 4.60 -11.32
C GLU A 362 -16.29 4.83 -10.25
N HIS A 363 -16.38 6.05 -9.71
CA HIS A 363 -17.43 6.44 -8.78
C HIS A 363 -18.82 6.37 -9.42
N CYS A 364 -19.01 6.96 -10.62
CA CYS A 364 -20.26 6.88 -11.37
C CYS A 364 -20.61 5.42 -11.75
N ALA A 365 -19.62 4.63 -12.16
CA ALA A 365 -19.82 3.20 -12.45
C ALA A 365 -20.21 2.42 -11.18
N GLY A 366 -19.60 2.73 -10.04
CA GLY A 366 -19.95 2.15 -8.74
C GLY A 366 -21.36 2.52 -8.29
N ARG A 367 -21.80 3.75 -8.52
CA ARG A 367 -23.19 4.19 -8.29
C ARG A 367 -24.17 3.41 -9.16
N GLN A 368 -23.84 3.18 -10.43
CA GLN A 368 -24.67 2.34 -11.29
C GLN A 368 -24.83 0.93 -10.72
N ILE A 369 -23.74 0.35 -10.22
CA ILE A 369 -23.76 -0.98 -9.60
C ILE A 369 -24.61 -1.00 -8.32
N ALA A 370 -24.39 -0.05 -7.42
CA ALA A 370 -24.91 -0.13 -6.06
C ALA A 370 -26.30 0.48 -5.88
N LEU A 371 -26.68 1.46 -6.70
CA LEU A 371 -27.89 2.29 -6.50
C LEU A 371 -28.91 2.14 -7.63
N ASN A 372 -28.47 1.94 -8.86
CA ASN A 372 -29.35 1.99 -10.04
C ASN A 372 -29.62 0.61 -10.66
N ALA A 373 -28.87 -0.43 -10.26
CA ALA A 373 -29.10 -1.78 -10.75
C ALA A 373 -30.38 -2.39 -10.15
N GLU A 374 -31.07 -3.22 -10.94
CA GLU A 374 -32.24 -3.98 -10.47
C GLU A 374 -31.85 -4.98 -9.36
N ASP A 375 -30.72 -5.65 -9.53
CA ASP A 375 -30.08 -6.47 -8.49
C ASP A 375 -28.60 -6.04 -8.31
N PRO A 376 -28.34 -5.10 -7.38
CA PRO A 376 -26.98 -4.64 -7.08
C PRO A 376 -26.04 -5.76 -6.63
N VAL A 377 -26.56 -6.76 -5.89
CA VAL A 377 -25.73 -7.85 -5.36
C VAL A 377 -25.32 -8.76 -6.50
N ALA A 378 -26.25 -9.16 -7.37
CA ALA A 378 -25.92 -9.96 -8.54
C ALA A 378 -24.86 -9.29 -9.43
N LEU A 379 -24.92 -7.96 -9.59
CA LEU A 379 -23.97 -7.23 -10.42
C LEU A 379 -22.58 -7.11 -9.78
N VAL A 380 -22.50 -6.84 -8.46
CA VAL A 380 -21.22 -6.93 -7.73
C VAL A 380 -20.66 -8.34 -7.84
N MET A 381 -21.50 -9.36 -7.63
CA MET A 381 -21.09 -10.75 -7.69
C MET A 381 -20.57 -11.12 -9.08
N ALA A 382 -21.20 -10.64 -10.16
CA ALA A 382 -20.72 -10.87 -11.52
C ALA A 382 -19.31 -10.29 -11.76
N HIS A 383 -19.03 -9.10 -11.22
CA HIS A 383 -17.77 -8.36 -11.48
C HIS A 383 -16.64 -8.62 -10.49
N ARG A 384 -16.90 -9.26 -9.34
CA ARG A 384 -15.95 -9.46 -8.23
C ARG A 384 -14.61 -10.15 -8.54
N HIS A 385 -14.48 -10.70 -9.74
CA HIS A 385 -13.30 -11.42 -10.19
C HIS A 385 -12.42 -10.60 -11.15
N ASP A 386 -12.89 -9.44 -11.58
CA ASP A 386 -12.18 -8.55 -12.50
C ASP A 386 -11.65 -7.34 -11.71
N ASP A 387 -10.31 -7.24 -11.65
CA ASP A 387 -9.61 -6.17 -10.93
C ASP A 387 -9.98 -4.77 -11.45
N ARG A 388 -10.42 -4.65 -12.71
CA ARG A 388 -10.91 -3.40 -13.29
C ARG A 388 -12.15 -2.87 -12.57
N TRP A 389 -12.98 -3.76 -12.02
CA TRP A 389 -14.20 -3.40 -11.30
C TRP A 389 -13.98 -3.21 -9.81
N ARG A 390 -12.78 -3.49 -9.31
CA ARG A 390 -12.48 -3.42 -7.89
C ARG A 390 -12.75 -2.04 -7.29
N GLU A 391 -12.20 -0.96 -7.84
CA GLU A 391 -12.44 0.39 -7.34
C GLU A 391 -13.92 0.84 -7.50
N PRO A 392 -14.59 0.63 -8.65
CA PRO A 392 -16.05 0.84 -8.76
C PRO A 392 -16.87 0.09 -7.71
N ILE A 393 -16.55 -1.17 -7.41
CA ILE A 393 -17.24 -1.95 -6.37
C ILE A 393 -17.03 -1.31 -5.00
N PHE A 394 -15.80 -0.92 -4.64
CA PHE A 394 -15.54 -0.29 -3.34
C PHE A 394 -16.28 1.04 -3.19
N LEU A 395 -16.24 1.90 -4.22
CA LEU A 395 -16.94 3.18 -4.22
C LEU A 395 -18.46 2.99 -4.17
N GLY A 396 -19.01 2.06 -4.96
CA GLY A 396 -20.44 1.74 -5.00
C GLY A 396 -20.94 1.14 -3.68
N VAL A 397 -20.29 0.11 -3.16
CA VAL A 397 -20.62 -0.53 -1.87
C VAL A 397 -20.53 0.50 -0.73
N GLY A 398 -19.61 1.46 -0.85
CA GLY A 398 -19.54 2.68 -0.03
C GLY A 398 -20.86 3.45 0.15
N LEU A 399 -21.72 3.41 -0.86
CA LEU A 399 -23.00 4.12 -0.93
C LEU A 399 -24.21 3.19 -0.75
N ALA A 400 -23.99 1.86 -0.75
CA ALA A 400 -25.06 0.89 -0.77
C ALA A 400 -25.95 0.95 0.50
N PRO A 401 -27.28 0.76 0.36
CA PRO A 401 -28.18 0.66 1.50
C PRO A 401 -27.86 -0.54 2.42
N PRO A 402 -28.18 -0.48 3.73
CA PRO A 402 -27.88 -1.58 4.67
C PRO A 402 -28.40 -2.96 4.25
N LEU A 403 -29.56 -3.04 3.59
CA LEU A 403 -30.12 -4.32 3.11
C LEU A 403 -29.28 -4.93 1.98
N VAL A 404 -28.76 -4.09 1.08
CA VAL A 404 -27.87 -4.53 -0.01
C VAL A 404 -26.54 -5.01 0.57
N LEU A 405 -25.99 -4.27 1.54
CA LEU A 405 -24.79 -4.69 2.27
C LEU A 405 -25.01 -6.04 2.96
N ASP A 406 -26.13 -6.25 3.66
CA ASP A 406 -26.34 -7.51 4.37
C ASP A 406 -26.43 -8.71 3.43
N ARG A 407 -27.14 -8.57 2.31
CA ARG A 407 -27.19 -9.61 1.28
C ARG A 407 -25.82 -9.85 0.64
N LEU A 408 -25.11 -8.80 0.25
CA LEU A 408 -23.78 -8.91 -0.38
C LEU A 408 -22.78 -9.63 0.52
N PHE A 409 -22.67 -9.23 1.80
CA PHE A 409 -21.73 -9.88 2.72
C PHE A 409 -22.09 -11.33 2.99
N ASN A 410 -23.39 -11.67 3.10
CA ASN A 410 -23.80 -13.07 3.19
C ASN A 410 -23.37 -13.83 1.93
N ASP A 411 -23.69 -13.31 0.74
CA ASP A 411 -23.39 -13.99 -0.52
C ASP A 411 -21.89 -14.15 -0.76
N LEU A 412 -21.04 -13.22 -0.31
CA LEU A 412 -19.58 -13.36 -0.38
C LEU A 412 -19.06 -14.41 0.61
N ILE A 413 -19.54 -14.38 1.86
CA ILE A 413 -19.04 -15.21 2.96
C ILE A 413 -19.55 -16.66 2.88
N GLU A 414 -20.77 -16.88 2.39
CA GLU A 414 -21.36 -18.21 2.30
C GLU A 414 -20.59 -19.10 1.30
N ARG A 415 -20.55 -20.40 1.61
CA ARG A 415 -19.90 -21.44 0.79
C ARG A 415 -20.68 -21.76 -0.47
N GLU A 416 -21.95 -21.38 -0.52
CA GLU A 416 -22.85 -21.65 -1.63
C GLU A 416 -23.28 -20.35 -2.32
N GLU A 417 -23.44 -20.40 -3.63
CA GLU A 417 -23.97 -19.34 -4.49
C GLU A 417 -25.02 -19.97 -5.41
N ALA A 418 -26.25 -19.45 -5.39
CA ALA A 418 -27.37 -19.97 -6.18
C ALA A 418 -27.57 -21.51 -6.05
N GLY A 419 -27.40 -22.05 -4.84
CA GLY A 419 -27.58 -23.47 -4.54
C GLY A 419 -26.44 -24.39 -5.02
N LYS A 420 -25.28 -23.82 -5.38
CA LYS A 420 -24.07 -24.57 -5.75
C LYS A 420 -22.91 -24.17 -4.85
N SER A 421 -22.11 -25.14 -4.44
CA SER A 421 -20.88 -24.87 -3.70
C SER A 421 -19.87 -24.13 -4.58
N LYS A 422 -19.29 -23.05 -4.05
CA LYS A 422 -18.26 -22.28 -4.74
C LYS A 422 -16.96 -23.09 -4.81
N PRO A 423 -16.20 -23.01 -5.92
CA PRO A 423 -14.82 -23.48 -5.92
C PRO A 423 -14.03 -22.86 -4.77
N VAL A 424 -13.21 -23.64 -4.08
CA VAL A 424 -12.50 -23.21 -2.86
C VAL A 424 -11.70 -21.91 -3.08
N ALA A 425 -10.94 -21.84 -4.18
CA ALA A 425 -10.19 -20.63 -4.54
C ALA A 425 -11.10 -19.39 -4.73
N ARG A 426 -12.29 -19.56 -5.33
CA ARG A 426 -13.24 -18.46 -5.51
C ARG A 426 -13.82 -18.02 -4.17
N TRP A 427 -14.17 -18.97 -3.29
CA TRP A 427 -14.66 -18.64 -1.95
C TRP A 427 -13.62 -17.88 -1.13
N TYR A 428 -12.36 -18.31 -1.13
CA TYR A 428 -11.29 -17.59 -0.43
C TYR A 428 -11.09 -16.16 -0.95
N ARG A 429 -11.16 -15.94 -2.27
CA ARG A 429 -11.11 -14.58 -2.84
C ARG A 429 -12.34 -13.75 -2.47
N ASP A 430 -13.52 -14.37 -2.34
CA ASP A 430 -14.73 -13.68 -1.87
C ASP A 430 -14.59 -13.26 -0.40
N LEU A 431 -13.97 -14.10 0.45
CA LEU A 431 -13.66 -13.74 1.84
C LEU A 431 -12.65 -12.59 1.94
N ILE A 432 -11.58 -12.62 1.14
CA ILE A 432 -10.62 -11.50 1.06
C ILE A 432 -11.35 -10.22 0.66
N LEU A 433 -12.14 -10.26 -0.42
CA LEU A 433 -12.90 -9.09 -0.88
C LEU A 433 -13.85 -8.56 0.19
N ALA A 434 -14.60 -9.44 0.87
CA ALA A 434 -15.51 -9.04 1.93
C ALA A 434 -14.77 -8.42 3.13
N ALA A 435 -13.63 -8.98 3.53
CA ALA A 435 -12.80 -8.41 4.59
C ALA A 435 -12.28 -7.02 4.21
N GLU A 436 -11.83 -6.83 2.97
CA GLU A 436 -11.37 -5.53 2.46
C GLU A 436 -12.50 -4.50 2.35
N LEU A 437 -13.69 -4.91 1.90
CA LEU A 437 -14.87 -4.04 1.85
C LEU A 437 -15.29 -3.61 3.27
N GLY A 438 -15.27 -4.53 4.23
CA GLY A 438 -15.59 -4.20 5.62
C GLY A 438 -14.57 -3.25 6.25
N ALA A 439 -13.27 -3.45 5.97
CA ALA A 439 -12.22 -2.52 6.36
C ALA A 439 -12.33 -1.15 5.64
N ASP A 440 -12.81 -1.13 4.38
CA ASP A 440 -13.09 0.12 3.66
C ASP A 440 -14.27 0.90 4.25
N ARG A 441 -15.30 0.20 4.69
CA ARG A 441 -16.50 0.78 5.32
C ARG A 441 -16.35 1.12 6.80
N ASP A 442 -15.21 0.77 7.41
CA ASP A 442 -14.98 0.79 8.84
C ASP A 442 -15.94 -0.16 9.61
N TRP A 443 -15.39 -1.27 10.10
CA TRP A 443 -16.13 -2.25 10.88
C TRP A 443 -16.79 -1.67 12.13
N SER A 444 -16.16 -0.67 12.77
CA SER A 444 -16.73 0.01 13.93
C SER A 444 -18.00 0.77 13.55
N TYR A 445 -18.01 1.43 12.40
CA TYR A 445 -19.20 2.07 11.87
C TYR A 445 -20.29 1.07 11.50
N LEU A 446 -19.93 -0.02 10.82
CA LEU A 446 -20.89 -1.06 10.42
C LEU A 446 -21.63 -1.67 11.63
N ARG A 447 -20.95 -1.87 12.77
CA ARG A 447 -21.57 -2.38 14.01
C ARG A 447 -22.64 -1.46 14.61
N THR A 448 -22.59 -0.17 14.32
CA THR A 448 -23.60 0.79 14.85
C THR A 448 -24.94 0.72 14.09
N ARG A 449 -25.01 -0.03 12.99
CA ARG A 449 -26.19 -0.13 12.13
C ARG A 449 -27.04 -1.35 12.51
N PRO A 450 -28.27 -1.17 13.03
CA PRO A 450 -29.09 -2.28 13.53
C PRO A 450 -29.42 -3.36 12.50
N GLN A 451 -29.45 -3.00 11.21
CA GLN A 451 -29.78 -3.90 10.10
C GLN A 451 -28.57 -4.71 9.62
N ILE A 452 -27.36 -4.44 10.14
CA ILE A 452 -26.09 -5.01 9.68
C ILE A 452 -25.58 -5.98 10.74
N ARG A 453 -25.37 -7.24 10.35
CA ARG A 453 -24.87 -8.30 11.24
C ARG A 453 -23.34 -8.36 11.26
N ALA A 454 -22.70 -7.22 11.43
CA ALA A 454 -21.24 -7.06 11.29
C ALA A 454 -20.45 -8.05 12.15
N THR A 455 -20.85 -8.27 13.42
CA THR A 455 -20.17 -9.23 14.31
C THR A 455 -20.21 -10.67 13.78
N ARG A 456 -21.33 -11.09 13.17
CA ARG A 456 -21.44 -12.42 12.55
C ARG A 456 -20.52 -12.53 11.34
N TRP A 457 -20.46 -11.49 10.49
CA TRP A 457 -19.56 -11.47 9.34
C TRP A 457 -18.11 -11.53 9.77
N GLN A 458 -17.71 -10.73 10.75
CA GLN A 458 -16.35 -10.75 11.28
C GLN A 458 -15.97 -12.13 11.83
N ALA A 459 -16.86 -12.79 12.56
CA ALA A 459 -16.61 -14.15 13.05
C ALA A 459 -16.40 -15.16 11.90
N ALA A 460 -17.28 -15.12 10.89
CA ALA A 460 -17.17 -15.99 9.73
C ALA A 460 -15.94 -15.69 8.86
N LEU A 461 -15.58 -14.42 8.70
CA LEU A 461 -14.38 -13.98 7.99
C LEU A 461 -13.11 -14.44 8.71
N LYS A 462 -13.04 -14.30 10.04
CA LYS A 462 -11.91 -14.83 10.82
C LYS A 462 -11.73 -16.32 10.58
N GLN A 463 -12.80 -17.09 10.72
CA GLN A 463 -12.77 -18.54 10.52
C GLN A 463 -12.36 -18.90 9.09
N GLY A 464 -12.93 -18.25 8.07
CA GLY A 464 -12.63 -18.56 6.68
C GLY A 464 -11.22 -18.13 6.23
N LEU A 465 -10.72 -17.00 6.72
CA LEU A 465 -9.34 -16.56 6.45
C LEU A 465 -8.31 -17.40 7.23
N GLU A 466 -8.63 -17.84 8.44
CA GLU A 466 -7.84 -18.85 9.15
C GLU A 466 -7.77 -20.15 8.35
N GLU A 467 -8.92 -20.62 7.83
CA GLU A 467 -8.96 -21.82 6.98
C GLU A 467 -8.10 -21.66 5.72
N LEU A 468 -8.15 -20.50 5.05
CA LEU A 468 -7.29 -20.17 3.92
C LEU A 468 -5.81 -20.30 4.27
N LEU A 469 -5.40 -19.75 5.41
CA LEU A 469 -3.99 -19.77 5.84
C LEU A 469 -3.56 -21.12 6.43
N ALA A 470 -4.50 -22.04 6.66
CA ALA A 470 -4.23 -23.42 7.06
C ALA A 470 -4.24 -24.42 5.88
N ASP A 471 -4.76 -24.02 4.71
CA ASP A 471 -4.92 -24.90 3.54
C ASP A 471 -3.58 -25.20 2.86
N ARG A 472 -3.05 -26.41 3.12
CA ARG A 472 -1.79 -26.91 2.55
C ARG A 472 -1.85 -27.21 1.04
N VAL A 473 -3.04 -27.25 0.44
CA VAL A 473 -3.16 -27.32 -1.03
C VAL A 473 -2.75 -26.00 -1.67
N GLN A 474 -2.79 -24.90 -0.91
CA GLN A 474 -2.42 -23.55 -1.37
C GLN A 474 -3.16 -23.13 -2.66
N PRO A 475 -4.51 -23.16 -2.69
CA PRO A 475 -5.28 -22.93 -3.92
C PRO A 475 -5.20 -21.48 -4.42
N LEU A 476 -4.67 -20.55 -3.63
CA LEU A 476 -4.43 -19.16 -4.00
C LEU A 476 -2.93 -18.86 -4.10
N PRO A 477 -2.50 -17.93 -4.98
CA PRO A 477 -1.12 -17.42 -5.01
C PRO A 477 -0.68 -16.81 -3.68
N VAL A 478 0.63 -16.79 -3.42
CA VAL A 478 1.20 -16.29 -2.16
C VAL A 478 0.81 -14.85 -1.84
N ALA A 479 0.78 -13.94 -2.81
CA ALA A 479 0.36 -12.54 -2.59
C ALA A 479 -1.06 -12.43 -2.01
N GLU A 480 -1.98 -13.30 -2.41
CA GLU A 480 -3.36 -13.30 -1.90
C GLU A 480 -3.42 -13.84 -0.47
N ARG A 481 -2.58 -14.84 -0.14
CA ARG A 481 -2.45 -15.36 1.24
C ARG A 481 -1.80 -14.33 2.17
N VAL A 482 -0.75 -13.65 1.71
CA VAL A 482 -0.11 -12.52 2.42
C VAL A 482 -1.14 -11.44 2.72
N ARG A 483 -1.95 -11.06 1.72
CA ARG A 483 -3.06 -10.10 1.89
C ARG A 483 -4.08 -10.57 2.94
N ALA A 484 -4.46 -11.84 2.94
CA ALA A 484 -5.34 -12.41 3.98
C ALA A 484 -4.71 -12.33 5.38
N GLY A 485 -3.41 -12.62 5.50
CA GLY A 485 -2.66 -12.50 6.74
C GLY A 485 -2.62 -11.06 7.28
N PHE A 486 -2.55 -10.07 6.40
CA PHE A 486 -2.65 -8.66 6.78
C PHE A 486 -4.08 -8.31 7.24
N LEU A 487 -5.11 -8.77 6.52
CA LEU A 487 -6.51 -8.52 6.88
C LEU A 487 -6.90 -9.11 8.25
N LEU A 488 -6.36 -10.27 8.62
CA LEU A 488 -6.57 -10.83 9.97
C LEU A 488 -5.93 -9.97 11.07
N GLY A 489 -4.85 -9.24 10.78
CA GLY A 489 -4.21 -8.38 11.77
C GLY A 489 -4.85 -7.00 11.88
N ASP A 490 -5.87 -6.71 11.06
CA ASP A 490 -6.70 -5.52 11.21
C ASP A 490 -7.32 -5.48 12.61
N ARG A 491 -7.33 -4.30 13.22
CA ARG A 491 -7.77 -4.11 14.61
C ARG A 491 -9.20 -4.59 14.86
N ASP A 492 -10.07 -4.47 13.87
CA ASP A 492 -11.49 -4.80 14.05
C ASP A 492 -11.77 -6.27 13.74
N LEU A 493 -10.97 -6.92 12.88
CA LEU A 493 -11.06 -8.35 12.63
C LEU A 493 -10.29 -9.12 13.70
N GLY A 494 -8.98 -8.96 13.82
CA GLY A 494 -8.13 -9.68 14.77
C GLY A 494 -7.88 -11.15 14.38
N ASP A 495 -6.72 -11.65 14.78
CA ASP A 495 -6.22 -12.96 14.37
C ASP A 495 -6.38 -13.99 15.50
N PRO A 496 -7.15 -15.07 15.30
CA PRO A 496 -7.35 -16.11 16.32
C PRO A 496 -6.21 -17.14 16.39
N ARG A 497 -5.24 -17.11 15.46
CA ARG A 497 -4.28 -18.21 15.27
C ARG A 497 -3.19 -18.28 16.34
N PHE A 498 -3.03 -17.25 17.17
CA PHE A 498 -2.01 -17.21 18.22
C PHE A 498 -2.51 -16.44 19.46
N PRO A 499 -2.07 -16.83 20.68
CA PRO A 499 -2.49 -16.17 21.92
C PRO A 499 -1.83 -14.79 22.05
N VAL A 500 -2.58 -13.77 22.46
CA VAL A 500 -2.07 -12.40 22.66
C VAL A 500 -2.17 -11.98 24.12
N THR A 501 -3.28 -12.29 24.79
CA THR A 501 -3.51 -11.97 26.20
C THR A 501 -2.90 -13.02 27.12
N VAL A 502 -2.60 -12.65 28.38
CA VAL A 502 -2.05 -13.59 29.38
C VAL A 502 -2.96 -14.80 29.57
N ASP A 503 -4.28 -14.61 29.55
CA ASP A 503 -5.24 -15.71 29.70
C ASP A 503 -5.26 -16.64 28.46
N GLU A 504 -5.16 -16.08 27.25
CA GLU A 504 -5.02 -16.88 26.03
C GLU A 504 -3.72 -17.69 26.03
N TRP A 505 -2.61 -17.09 26.50
CA TRP A 505 -1.34 -17.79 26.64
C TRP A 505 -1.43 -18.93 27.66
N ARG A 506 -2.03 -18.68 28.83
CA ARG A 506 -2.26 -19.71 29.86
C ARG A 506 -3.10 -20.87 29.32
N ASN A 507 -4.21 -20.55 28.65
CA ASN A 507 -5.08 -21.55 28.02
C ASN A 507 -4.33 -22.36 26.93
N ALA A 508 -3.51 -21.69 26.12
CA ALA A 508 -2.72 -22.36 25.09
C ALA A 508 -1.66 -23.30 25.69
N SER A 509 -0.97 -22.87 26.75
CA SER A 509 0.01 -23.71 27.44
C SER A 509 -0.62 -24.90 28.16
N GLU A 510 -1.75 -24.70 28.85
CA GLU A 510 -2.46 -25.77 29.56
C GLU A 510 -2.97 -26.84 28.59
N ARG A 511 -3.55 -26.42 27.45
CA ARG A 511 -3.99 -27.35 26.39
C ARG A 511 -2.82 -28.16 25.83
N ALA A 512 -1.70 -27.50 25.55
CA ALA A 512 -0.52 -28.17 25.02
C ALA A 512 0.03 -29.21 26.00
N LEU A 513 0.18 -28.84 27.28
CA LEU A 513 0.63 -29.74 28.34
C LEU A 513 -0.37 -30.88 28.63
N ALA A 514 -1.65 -30.69 28.32
CA ALA A 514 -2.68 -31.72 28.35
C ALA A 514 -2.69 -32.65 27.10
N GLY A 515 -1.78 -32.44 26.14
CA GLY A 515 -1.61 -33.29 24.96
C GLY A 515 -2.36 -32.83 23.70
N ASP A 516 -2.83 -31.58 23.65
CA ASP A 516 -3.46 -31.03 22.45
C ASP A 516 -2.43 -30.74 21.35
N ALA A 517 -2.46 -31.53 20.27
CA ALA A 517 -1.56 -31.38 19.12
C ALA A 517 -2.03 -30.34 18.09
N ASN A 518 -3.25 -29.81 18.20
CA ASN A 518 -3.86 -28.91 17.21
C ASN A 518 -3.82 -27.43 17.65
N GLY A 519 -3.25 -27.13 18.81
CA GLY A 519 -3.15 -25.78 19.36
C GLY A 519 -2.04 -24.92 18.74
N TYR A 520 -1.75 -23.79 19.42
CA TYR A 520 -0.67 -22.87 19.08
C TYR A 520 0.72 -23.48 19.32
N PHE A 521 0.87 -24.34 20.33
CA PHE A 521 2.13 -25.04 20.58
C PHE A 521 2.13 -26.40 19.86
N CYS A 522 3.14 -26.63 19.03
CA CYS A 522 3.34 -27.82 18.23
C CYS A 522 4.19 -28.85 19.01
N PRO A 523 3.68 -30.07 19.26
CA PRO A 523 4.39 -31.07 20.04
C PRO A 523 5.57 -31.66 19.26
N ILE A 524 6.70 -31.81 19.95
CA ILE A 524 7.90 -32.53 19.51
C ILE A 524 8.07 -33.69 20.49
N PRO A 525 7.76 -34.93 20.09
CA PRO A 525 7.82 -36.09 20.98
C PRO A 525 9.22 -36.32 21.56
N ALA A 526 9.29 -36.97 22.73
CA ALA A 526 10.54 -37.56 23.19
C ALA A 526 11.08 -38.55 22.15
N GLY A 527 12.40 -38.61 21.98
CA GLY A 527 13.01 -39.45 20.95
C GLY A 527 14.38 -38.95 20.50
N THR A 528 14.93 -39.63 19.49
CA THR A 528 16.23 -39.32 18.92
C THR A 528 16.07 -38.56 17.60
N TYR A 529 16.81 -37.46 17.45
CA TYR A 529 16.71 -36.53 16.33
C TYR A 529 18.08 -36.27 15.70
N TRP A 530 18.11 -36.06 14.38
CA TRP A 530 19.32 -35.70 13.64
C TRP A 530 19.54 -34.18 13.66
N ILE A 531 20.76 -33.77 13.99
CA ILE A 531 21.21 -32.37 14.07
C ILE A 531 22.42 -32.17 13.17
N GLY A 532 22.45 -31.04 12.47
CA GLY A 532 23.50 -30.67 11.53
C GLY A 532 23.28 -31.24 10.13
N SER A 533 24.22 -30.91 9.25
CA SER A 533 24.14 -31.20 7.83
C SER A 533 25.00 -32.40 7.44
N ALA A 534 24.51 -33.19 6.49
CA ALA A 534 25.24 -34.35 5.99
C ALA A 534 26.53 -33.93 5.27
N ASN A 535 27.53 -34.81 5.27
CA ASN A 535 28.84 -34.52 4.66
C ASN A 535 28.76 -34.34 3.14
N ASP A 536 27.74 -34.91 2.50
CA ASP A 536 27.47 -34.84 1.07
C ASP A 536 26.47 -33.74 0.67
N ASP A 537 25.93 -32.94 1.61
CA ASP A 537 25.17 -31.73 1.26
C ASP A 537 26.14 -30.67 0.72
N PRO A 538 26.06 -30.31 -0.58
CA PRO A 538 27.02 -29.41 -1.22
C PRO A 538 26.89 -27.96 -0.73
N ASP A 539 25.75 -27.57 -0.17
CA ASP A 539 25.51 -26.21 0.32
C ASP A 539 25.78 -26.07 1.82
N ALA A 540 26.12 -27.17 2.51
CA ALA A 540 26.41 -27.15 3.94
C ALA A 540 27.77 -26.53 4.25
N LYS A 541 27.77 -25.56 5.16
CA LYS A 541 28.99 -24.94 5.69
C LYS A 541 29.65 -25.85 6.72
N ASP A 542 30.93 -25.64 6.98
CA ASP A 542 31.73 -26.47 7.88
C ASP A 542 31.20 -26.43 9.33
N GLU A 543 30.68 -25.28 9.77
CA GLU A 543 30.03 -25.10 11.07
C GLU A 543 28.71 -25.89 11.25
N GLU A 544 28.15 -26.42 10.17
CA GLU A 544 26.94 -27.27 10.21
C GLU A 544 27.30 -28.76 10.39
N ARG A 545 28.59 -29.11 10.38
CA ARG A 545 29.09 -30.49 10.36
C ARG A 545 29.84 -30.85 11.67
N PRO A 546 29.90 -32.14 12.04
CA PRO A 546 29.21 -33.27 11.41
C PRO A 546 27.75 -33.37 11.83
N GLN A 547 26.96 -34.06 11.00
CA GLN A 547 25.64 -34.51 11.40
C GLN A 547 25.74 -35.54 12.54
N HIS A 548 24.98 -35.33 13.62
CA HIS A 548 24.97 -36.16 14.82
C HIS A 548 23.56 -36.30 15.38
N THR A 549 23.37 -37.14 16.39
CA THR A 549 22.05 -37.33 17.03
C THR A 549 22.01 -36.73 18.43
N ILE A 550 20.86 -36.17 18.79
CA ILE A 550 20.49 -35.86 20.18
C ILE A 550 19.30 -36.71 20.62
N THR A 551 19.11 -36.86 21.93
CA THR A 551 17.92 -37.53 22.50
C THR A 551 17.16 -36.56 23.40
N LEU A 552 15.91 -36.29 23.05
CA LEU A 552 14.94 -35.60 23.90
C LEU A 552 14.32 -36.63 24.86
N ALA A 553 14.56 -36.47 26.17
CA ALA A 553 14.02 -37.33 27.21
C ALA A 553 12.52 -37.11 27.45
N HIS A 554 12.04 -35.90 27.16
CA HIS A 554 10.66 -35.48 27.37
C HIS A 554 10.13 -34.78 26.12
N PRO A 555 8.80 -34.84 25.87
CA PRO A 555 8.20 -34.02 24.83
C PRO A 555 8.37 -32.55 25.18
N ILE A 556 8.60 -31.74 24.16
CA ILE A 556 8.66 -30.27 24.23
C ILE A 556 7.67 -29.71 23.22
N TYR A 557 7.27 -28.44 23.37
CA TYR A 557 6.28 -27.85 22.49
C TYR A 557 6.77 -26.51 21.97
N ILE A 558 6.95 -26.41 20.66
CA ILE A 558 7.43 -25.18 20.04
C ILE A 558 6.24 -24.33 19.55
N ALA A 559 6.30 -23.00 19.67
CA ALA A 559 5.27 -22.15 19.11
C ALA A 559 5.13 -22.37 17.59
N ARG A 560 3.89 -22.41 17.10
CA ARG A 560 3.57 -22.65 15.68
C ARG A 560 4.15 -21.57 14.77
N TYR A 561 4.26 -20.33 15.26
CA TYR A 561 4.77 -19.18 14.50
C TYR A 561 5.91 -18.50 15.27
N PRO A 562 6.78 -17.73 14.59
CA PRO A 562 7.61 -16.72 15.24
C PRO A 562 6.72 -15.78 16.07
N LEU A 563 7.26 -15.21 17.13
CA LEU A 563 6.51 -14.29 17.99
C LEU A 563 6.09 -13.06 17.18
N THR A 564 4.81 -12.67 17.26
CA THR A 564 4.26 -11.57 16.45
C THR A 564 4.35 -10.22 17.15
N ASN A 565 4.24 -9.13 16.38
CA ASN A 565 4.14 -7.78 16.92
C ASN A 565 2.94 -7.60 17.87
N ALA A 566 1.81 -8.29 17.62
CA ALA A 566 0.66 -8.27 18.51
C ALA A 566 1.00 -8.85 19.90
N GLN A 567 1.71 -9.99 19.92
CA GLN A 567 2.16 -10.66 21.14
C GLN A 567 3.21 -9.83 21.89
N TRP A 568 4.17 -9.24 21.15
CA TRP A 568 5.18 -8.35 21.71
C TRP A 568 4.56 -7.12 22.36
N ARG A 569 3.67 -6.42 21.65
CA ARG A 569 3.01 -5.22 22.18
C ARG A 569 2.13 -5.50 23.38
N ALA A 570 1.61 -6.72 23.54
CA ALA A 570 0.90 -7.09 24.76
C ALA A 570 1.83 -7.07 25.99
N TRP A 571 3.06 -7.55 25.85
CA TRP A 571 4.09 -7.45 26.91
C TRP A 571 4.43 -5.99 27.24
N VAL A 572 4.70 -5.19 26.20
CA VAL A 572 5.03 -3.75 26.36
C VAL A 572 3.92 -2.99 27.09
N ARG A 573 2.65 -3.35 26.88
CA ARG A 573 1.52 -2.70 27.58
C ARG A 573 1.31 -3.17 29.02
N LEU A 574 1.66 -4.42 29.34
CA LEU A 574 1.29 -5.06 30.60
C LEU A 574 2.44 -5.18 31.61
N GLY A 575 3.70 -5.07 31.16
CA GLY A 575 4.88 -5.25 32.00
C GLY A 575 6.00 -4.26 31.66
N ASP A 576 7.23 -4.65 31.98
CA ASP A 576 8.43 -3.82 31.77
C ASP A 576 9.02 -3.95 30.35
N GLY A 577 8.18 -4.36 29.40
CA GLY A 577 8.59 -4.55 28.02
C GLY A 577 8.94 -3.25 27.33
N GLN A 578 9.99 -3.27 26.50
CA GLN A 578 10.35 -2.13 25.65
C GLN A 578 9.81 -2.33 24.23
N PRO A 579 9.38 -1.26 23.54
CA PRO A 579 9.09 -1.33 22.11
C PRO A 579 10.27 -1.94 21.34
N SER A 580 9.99 -2.68 20.27
CA SER A 580 11.06 -3.10 19.37
C SER A 580 11.63 -1.90 18.63
N TYR A 581 12.83 -2.04 18.08
CA TYR A 581 13.50 -0.95 17.36
C TYR A 581 12.84 -0.64 16.01
N THR A 582 11.91 -1.48 15.55
CA THR A 582 11.15 -1.30 14.31
C THR A 582 9.66 -1.03 14.58
N ASP A 583 9.26 -0.69 15.82
CA ASP A 583 7.84 -0.51 16.18
C ASP A 583 7.19 0.67 15.43
N ASP A 584 7.98 1.64 14.96
CA ASP A 584 7.54 2.77 14.14
C ASP A 584 7.72 2.56 12.62
N ASP A 585 8.30 1.44 12.21
CA ASP A 585 8.47 1.08 10.80
C ASP A 585 7.20 0.41 10.24
N SER A 586 6.46 1.13 9.41
CA SER A 586 5.21 0.64 8.82
C SER A 586 5.36 -0.62 7.96
N ASP A 587 6.58 -0.93 7.50
CA ASP A 587 6.85 -2.12 6.70
C ASP A 587 7.04 -3.38 7.55
N LEU A 588 7.30 -3.23 8.86
CA LEU A 588 7.70 -4.31 9.77
C LEU A 588 6.87 -4.39 11.06
N ASN A 589 5.96 -3.45 11.30
CA ASN A 589 5.26 -3.29 12.57
C ASN A 589 3.79 -3.76 12.55
N HIS A 590 3.35 -4.46 11.50
CA HIS A 590 1.97 -4.94 11.42
C HIS A 590 1.71 -6.02 12.49
N PRO A 591 0.53 -6.05 13.16
CA PRO A 591 0.25 -6.96 14.28
C PRO A 591 0.57 -8.44 14.04
N ASN A 592 0.35 -8.93 12.81
CA ASN A 592 0.56 -10.33 12.43
C ASN A 592 1.95 -10.63 11.87
N GLN A 593 2.78 -9.63 11.60
CA GLN A 593 4.18 -9.86 11.23
C GLN A 593 4.96 -10.34 12.46
N PRO A 594 6.04 -11.13 12.27
CA PRO A 594 6.99 -11.41 13.32
C PRO A 594 7.52 -10.11 13.94
N VAL A 595 7.71 -10.09 15.25
CA VAL A 595 8.46 -9.01 15.88
C VAL A 595 9.92 -9.14 15.46
N VAL A 596 10.46 -8.04 14.93
CA VAL A 596 11.87 -7.90 14.55
C VAL A 596 12.48 -6.66 15.21
N GLY A 597 13.78 -6.43 15.02
CA GLY A 597 14.48 -5.37 15.74
C GLY A 597 14.47 -5.60 17.24
N VAL A 598 14.65 -6.85 17.67
CA VAL A 598 14.75 -7.24 19.09
C VAL A 598 16.09 -7.90 19.37
N SER A 599 16.68 -7.55 20.50
CA SER A 599 17.94 -8.13 20.95
C SER A 599 17.70 -9.51 21.58
N TRP A 600 18.75 -10.33 21.67
CA TRP A 600 18.67 -11.62 22.36
C TRP A 600 18.27 -11.45 23.84
N VAL A 601 18.75 -10.38 24.48
CA VAL A 601 18.42 -10.04 25.87
C VAL A 601 16.94 -9.70 26.01
N MET A 602 16.39 -8.92 25.08
CA MET A 602 14.96 -8.57 25.05
C MET A 602 14.09 -9.81 24.86
N ALA A 603 14.47 -10.73 23.96
CA ALA A 603 13.76 -11.97 23.72
C ALA A 603 13.73 -12.88 24.98
N ASN A 604 14.84 -12.99 25.71
CA ASN A 604 14.86 -13.73 26.97
C ASN A 604 14.05 -13.05 28.09
N ALA A 605 14.10 -11.72 28.17
CA ALA A 605 13.30 -10.98 29.15
C ALA A 605 11.80 -11.21 28.93
N TYR A 606 11.35 -11.23 27.66
CA TYR A 606 9.99 -11.60 27.30
C TYR A 606 9.63 -13.00 27.81
N CYS A 607 10.49 -13.99 27.52
CA CYS A 607 10.28 -15.37 27.94
C CYS A 607 10.17 -15.49 29.47
N ALA A 608 11.12 -14.92 30.22
CA ALA A 608 11.13 -14.97 31.68
C ALA A 608 9.88 -14.30 32.30
N TRP A 609 9.45 -13.17 31.75
CA TRP A 609 8.25 -12.48 32.20
C TRP A 609 6.99 -13.34 31.95
N PHE A 610 6.83 -13.87 30.74
CA PHE A 610 5.66 -14.68 30.40
C PHE A 610 5.62 -16.00 31.16
N SER A 611 6.77 -16.65 31.39
CA SER A 611 6.85 -17.84 32.23
C SER A 611 6.26 -17.62 33.62
N THR A 612 6.56 -16.46 34.21
CA THR A 612 6.01 -16.06 35.51
C THR A 612 4.50 -15.77 35.41
N ALA A 613 4.07 -15.07 34.36
CA ALA A 613 2.67 -14.66 34.20
C ALA A 613 1.70 -15.83 33.95
N ILE A 614 2.17 -16.88 33.27
CA ILE A 614 1.34 -18.05 32.91
C ILE A 614 1.59 -19.26 33.83
N GLY A 615 2.70 -19.27 34.57
CA GLY A 615 3.06 -20.38 35.46
C GLY A 615 3.59 -21.62 34.72
N ALA A 616 4.25 -21.44 33.57
CA ALA A 616 4.83 -22.52 32.77
C ALA A 616 6.21 -22.12 32.23
N ASP A 617 7.09 -23.07 31.91
CA ASP A 617 8.43 -22.79 31.41
C ASP A 617 8.41 -22.41 29.92
N LEU A 618 8.35 -21.11 29.65
CA LEU A 618 8.50 -20.50 28.34
C LEU A 618 9.92 -19.96 28.17
N ARG A 619 10.61 -20.37 27.10
CA ARG A 619 11.99 -19.97 26.82
C ARG A 619 12.31 -19.92 25.34
N LEU A 620 13.47 -19.38 25.00
CA LEU A 620 14.05 -19.59 23.68
C LEU A 620 14.39 -21.08 23.49
N PRO A 621 14.19 -21.64 22.30
CA PRO A 621 14.69 -22.97 21.99
C PRO A 621 16.22 -22.98 21.98
N SER A 622 16.79 -24.14 22.28
CA SER A 622 18.16 -24.44 21.85
C SER A 622 18.20 -24.68 20.35
N GLU A 623 19.37 -24.51 19.74
CA GLU A 623 19.55 -24.76 18.31
C GLU A 623 19.26 -26.23 17.93
N GLN A 624 19.43 -27.16 18.87
CA GLN A 624 19.16 -28.57 18.66
C GLN A 624 17.65 -28.85 18.75
N GLU A 625 16.96 -28.26 19.72
CA GLU A 625 15.49 -28.38 19.83
C GLU A 625 14.78 -27.75 18.64
N TRP A 626 15.26 -26.58 18.20
CA TRP A 626 14.72 -25.91 17.03
C TRP A 626 14.89 -26.75 15.78
N GLU A 627 16.06 -27.37 15.58
CA GLU A 627 16.28 -28.23 14.42
C GLU A 627 15.51 -29.55 14.52
N ALA A 628 15.39 -30.14 15.70
CA ALA A 628 14.50 -31.28 15.92
C ALA A 628 13.05 -30.93 15.55
N ALA A 629 12.60 -29.71 15.83
CA ALA A 629 11.28 -29.21 15.42
C ALA A 629 11.16 -29.06 13.90
N ALA A 630 12.15 -28.40 13.28
CA ALA A 630 12.15 -28.10 11.85
C ALA A 630 12.26 -29.37 11.00
N ARG A 631 13.17 -30.27 11.38
CA ARG A 631 13.53 -31.48 10.64
C ARG A 631 12.64 -32.66 11.00
N GLY A 632 12.22 -32.79 12.27
CA GLY A 632 11.64 -34.02 12.78
C GLY A 632 12.66 -35.15 12.90
N GLY A 633 12.19 -36.40 12.97
CA GLY A 633 13.05 -37.57 13.21
C GLY A 633 13.86 -38.08 12.01
N ASP A 634 13.74 -37.45 10.84
CA ASP A 634 14.46 -37.86 9.63
C ASP A 634 15.65 -36.93 9.33
N ARG A 635 16.24 -37.06 8.13
CA ARG A 635 17.40 -36.28 7.69
C ARG A 635 17.02 -35.21 6.65
N ARG A 636 15.76 -34.76 6.62
CA ARG A 636 15.24 -33.85 5.58
C ARG A 636 15.99 -32.53 5.49
N ARG A 637 16.19 -32.02 4.28
CA ARG A 637 16.93 -30.76 4.05
C ARG A 637 16.17 -29.50 4.48
N TYR A 638 14.88 -29.47 4.20
CA TYR A 638 13.93 -28.39 4.51
C TYR A 638 12.79 -28.92 5.37
N PRO A 639 12.02 -28.08 6.07
CA PRO A 639 10.94 -28.55 6.93
C PRO A 639 9.91 -29.47 6.23
N TRP A 640 9.70 -29.24 4.94
CA TRP A 640 8.76 -30.01 4.10
C TRP A 640 9.37 -31.19 3.32
N GLY A 641 10.70 -31.39 3.36
CA GLY A 641 11.38 -32.46 2.62
C GLY A 641 12.73 -32.05 2.06
N ASP A 642 13.25 -32.80 1.09
CA ASP A 642 14.59 -32.58 0.55
C ASP A 642 14.64 -31.59 -0.62
N ASP A 643 13.57 -31.55 -1.42
CA ASP A 643 13.49 -30.70 -2.60
C ASP A 643 13.00 -29.30 -2.26
N TRP A 644 13.67 -28.30 -2.82
CA TRP A 644 13.24 -26.90 -2.73
C TRP A 644 11.89 -26.69 -3.40
N ARG A 645 11.04 -25.86 -2.77
CA ARG A 645 9.73 -25.45 -3.28
C ARG A 645 9.57 -23.95 -3.05
N GLU A 646 9.40 -23.20 -4.14
CA GLU A 646 9.35 -21.73 -4.11
C GLU A 646 8.14 -21.19 -3.32
N ASP A 647 7.05 -21.95 -3.22
CA ASP A 647 5.84 -21.55 -2.51
C ASP A 647 5.73 -22.14 -1.09
N HIS A 648 6.85 -22.52 -0.45
CA HIS A 648 6.89 -23.09 0.90
C HIS A 648 7.61 -22.21 1.95
N ALA A 649 8.25 -21.10 1.55
CA ALA A 649 8.92 -20.18 2.48
C ALA A 649 9.01 -18.76 1.93
N ALA A 650 8.95 -17.76 2.81
CA ALA A 650 9.27 -16.37 2.48
C ALA A 650 10.78 -16.17 2.43
N THR A 651 11.33 -15.98 1.25
CA THR A 651 12.77 -15.83 1.00
C THR A 651 13.03 -14.71 -0.01
N GLU A 652 14.29 -14.51 -0.37
CA GLU A 652 14.59 -13.60 -1.50
C GLU A 652 13.97 -14.12 -2.81
N GLU A 653 13.89 -15.45 -2.97
CA GLU A 653 13.51 -16.09 -4.23
C GLU A 653 12.03 -15.90 -4.59
N ASP A 654 11.15 -15.77 -3.60
CA ASP A 654 9.72 -15.58 -3.83
C ASP A 654 9.29 -14.10 -3.75
N ARG A 655 10.23 -13.17 -3.47
CA ARG A 655 10.01 -11.72 -3.31
C ARG A 655 9.14 -11.10 -4.40
N ALA A 656 9.36 -11.49 -5.66
CA ALA A 656 8.58 -10.98 -6.79
C ALA A 656 7.11 -11.43 -6.77
N THR A 657 6.84 -12.64 -6.25
CA THR A 657 5.50 -13.26 -6.27
C THR A 657 4.68 -12.98 -5.01
N ARG A 658 5.33 -12.79 -3.84
CA ARG A 658 4.64 -12.47 -2.58
C ARG A 658 4.10 -11.05 -2.48
N GLY A 659 4.54 -10.14 -3.35
CA GLY A 659 4.02 -8.77 -3.42
C GLY A 659 4.32 -7.90 -2.20
N TRP A 660 5.27 -8.33 -1.36
CA TRP A 660 5.78 -7.62 -0.20
C TRP A 660 7.30 -7.74 -0.20
N ARG A 661 8.03 -6.74 0.30
CA ARG A 661 9.50 -6.74 0.27
C ARG A 661 10.10 -7.37 1.53
N TRP A 662 9.51 -7.14 2.69
CA TRP A 662 10.10 -7.41 4.00
C TRP A 662 9.46 -8.64 4.66
N SER A 663 9.53 -8.79 5.99
CA SER A 663 8.80 -9.86 6.68
C SER A 663 7.30 -9.75 6.39
N ILE A 664 6.59 -10.86 6.43
CA ILE A 664 5.15 -10.92 6.12
C ILE A 664 4.39 -11.50 7.32
N PRO A 665 3.05 -11.39 7.36
CA PRO A 665 2.24 -12.05 8.36
C PRO A 665 2.58 -13.54 8.50
N VAL A 666 2.62 -14.03 9.74
CA VAL A 666 2.97 -15.42 10.01
C VAL A 666 1.99 -16.42 9.38
N GLY A 667 2.49 -17.58 8.97
CA GLY A 667 1.69 -18.70 8.47
C GLY A 667 1.12 -18.52 7.07
N CYS A 668 1.76 -17.72 6.20
CA CYS A 668 1.30 -17.55 4.81
C CYS A 668 1.76 -18.67 3.84
N TYR A 669 2.60 -19.61 4.32
CA TYR A 669 3.07 -20.78 3.57
C TYR A 669 2.64 -22.08 4.29
N PRO A 670 1.34 -22.42 4.35
CA PRO A 670 0.87 -23.61 5.07
C PRO A 670 1.51 -24.92 4.60
N ALA A 671 1.88 -25.03 3.32
CA ALA A 671 2.59 -26.21 2.79
C ALA A 671 4.04 -26.31 3.30
N GLY A 672 4.63 -25.20 3.75
CA GLY A 672 5.97 -25.13 4.35
C GLY A 672 6.06 -25.61 5.79
N ALA A 673 4.99 -26.20 6.34
CA ALA A 673 4.97 -26.68 7.71
C ALA A 673 6.04 -27.76 7.95
N ALA A 674 6.75 -27.61 9.07
CA ALA A 674 7.58 -28.65 9.66
C ALA A 674 6.73 -29.89 10.04
N PRO A 675 7.32 -31.08 10.24
CA PRO A 675 6.55 -32.28 10.57
C PRO A 675 5.78 -32.18 11.89
N CYS A 676 6.25 -31.36 12.84
CA CYS A 676 5.50 -31.06 14.08
C CYS A 676 4.31 -30.08 13.87
N GLY A 677 4.21 -29.45 12.70
CA GLY A 677 3.18 -28.47 12.35
C GLY A 677 3.59 -27.01 12.51
N ALA A 678 4.81 -26.73 13.00
CA ALA A 678 5.35 -25.38 13.06
C ALA A 678 5.55 -24.80 11.66
N LEU A 679 5.21 -23.52 11.50
CA LEU A 679 5.29 -22.76 10.25
C LEU A 679 6.38 -21.70 10.34
N ASP A 680 6.81 -21.23 9.17
CA ASP A 680 7.88 -20.23 9.02
C ASP A 680 9.20 -20.67 9.70
N MET A 681 9.47 -21.97 9.75
CA MET A 681 10.76 -22.51 10.21
C MET A 681 11.87 -22.32 9.16
N ALA A 682 11.52 -21.93 7.94
CA ALA A 682 12.41 -21.56 6.87
C ALA A 682 11.97 -20.20 6.32
N GLY A 683 12.87 -19.22 6.32
CA GLY A 683 12.60 -17.86 5.86
C GLY A 683 11.74 -17.02 6.82
N ASN A 684 11.14 -15.96 6.28
CA ASN A 684 10.46 -14.88 6.99
C ASN A 684 11.40 -14.11 7.95
N VAL A 685 11.85 -14.70 9.06
CA VAL A 685 12.78 -14.04 9.99
C VAL A 685 13.75 -15.04 10.60
N ARG A 686 14.97 -14.57 10.88
CA ARG A 686 15.94 -15.33 11.67
C ARG A 686 15.50 -15.38 13.12
N GLU A 687 15.63 -16.55 13.75
CA GLU A 687 15.15 -16.77 15.11
C GLU A 687 16.29 -16.94 16.12
N TRP A 688 16.27 -16.15 17.20
CA TRP A 688 17.24 -16.27 18.30
C TRP A 688 17.14 -17.60 19.06
N MET A 689 18.29 -18.21 19.33
CA MET A 689 18.44 -19.42 20.15
C MET A 689 19.09 -19.11 21.49
N VAL A 690 18.96 -20.00 22.48
CA VAL A 690 19.66 -19.85 23.76
C VAL A 690 21.17 -20.09 23.67
N ASN A 691 21.63 -20.86 22.68
CA ASN A 691 23.04 -21.27 22.56
C ASN A 691 23.95 -20.13 22.09
N THR A 692 25.13 -20.07 22.69
CA THR A 692 26.28 -19.37 22.11
C THR A 692 26.87 -20.15 20.93
N TRP A 693 27.68 -19.49 20.11
CA TRP A 693 28.21 -20.05 18.87
C TRP A 693 29.31 -21.07 19.13
N GLN A 694 29.01 -22.37 18.92
CA GLN A 694 29.96 -23.45 19.17
C GLN A 694 29.93 -24.52 18.06
N SER A 695 31.06 -25.19 17.86
CA SER A 695 31.18 -26.31 16.93
C SER A 695 30.38 -27.51 17.42
N TYR A 696 29.81 -28.29 16.50
CA TYR A 696 29.14 -29.53 16.88
C TYR A 696 30.11 -30.60 17.43
N PRO A 697 29.61 -31.53 18.25
CA PRO A 697 30.41 -32.66 18.72
C PRO A 697 31.01 -33.44 17.55
N GLY A 698 32.33 -33.65 17.57
CA GLY A 698 33.05 -34.34 16.50
C GLY A 698 33.39 -33.47 15.27
N ALA A 699 33.21 -32.15 15.35
CA ALA A 699 33.69 -31.22 14.33
C ALA A 699 35.21 -31.37 14.12
N GLU A 700 35.63 -31.38 12.85
CA GLU A 700 37.04 -31.41 12.47
C GLU A 700 37.76 -30.16 12.99
N ARG A 701 37.10 -29.00 12.92
CA ARG A 701 37.55 -27.75 13.51
C ARG A 701 36.68 -27.38 14.71
N VAL A 702 37.22 -27.59 15.91
CA VAL A 702 36.56 -27.21 17.16
C VAL A 702 36.65 -25.70 17.36
N PHE A 703 35.53 -25.06 17.72
CA PHE A 703 35.48 -23.65 18.08
C PHE A 703 34.40 -23.39 19.14
N ALA A 704 34.60 -22.34 19.92
CA ALA A 704 33.61 -21.78 20.82
C ALA A 704 33.75 -20.25 20.84
N ASP A 705 32.64 -19.55 20.71
CA ASP A 705 32.54 -18.09 20.72
C ASP A 705 31.36 -17.71 21.63
N GLU A 706 31.69 -17.32 22.85
CA GLU A 706 30.73 -16.98 23.89
C GLU A 706 30.14 -15.57 23.73
N GLU A 707 30.64 -14.77 22.78
CA GLU A 707 30.16 -13.42 22.52
C GLU A 707 29.01 -13.38 21.50
N ARG A 708 28.80 -14.47 20.76
CA ARG A 708 27.80 -14.55 19.69
C ARG A 708 26.79 -15.65 19.96
N TRP A 709 25.53 -15.36 19.69
CA TRP A 709 24.41 -16.29 19.84
C TRP A 709 23.94 -16.81 18.49
N VAL A 710 23.44 -18.04 18.50
CA VAL A 710 22.96 -18.73 17.31
C VAL A 710 21.64 -18.12 16.85
N LEU A 711 21.51 -17.98 15.52
CA LEU A 711 20.28 -17.70 14.79
C LEU A 711 20.00 -18.86 13.82
N ARG A 712 18.72 -19.19 13.61
CA ARG A 712 18.28 -20.23 12.66
C ARG A 712 17.15 -19.75 11.75
N GLY A 713 16.82 -20.57 10.76
CA GLY A 713 15.67 -20.38 9.86
C GLY A 713 15.94 -19.52 8.63
N GLY A 714 16.88 -18.57 8.72
CA GLY A 714 17.08 -17.54 7.70
C GLY A 714 15.91 -16.56 7.62
N ASP A 715 16.01 -15.52 6.80
CA ASP A 715 14.97 -14.48 6.67
C ASP A 715 14.46 -14.30 5.23
N TYR A 716 13.62 -13.28 5.03
CA TYR A 716 13.01 -12.93 3.74
C TYR A 716 13.98 -12.42 2.65
N ASP A 717 15.26 -12.19 2.99
CA ASP A 717 16.36 -11.80 2.09
C ASP A 717 17.41 -12.91 1.93
N ASP A 718 17.27 -14.03 2.65
CA ASP A 718 18.10 -15.22 2.47
C ASP A 718 17.61 -16.08 1.29
N SER A 719 18.53 -16.80 0.66
CA SER A 719 18.22 -17.77 -0.41
C SER A 719 17.97 -19.17 0.15
N ARG A 720 17.56 -20.12 -0.71
CA ARG A 720 17.29 -21.52 -0.34
C ARG A 720 18.45 -22.24 0.37
N THR A 721 19.68 -21.73 0.28
CA THR A 721 20.85 -22.35 0.92
C THR A 721 20.96 -21.99 2.40
N ASN A 722 20.46 -20.83 2.82
CA ASN A 722 20.55 -20.34 4.20
C ASN A 722 19.30 -20.66 5.04
N VAL A 723 18.24 -21.19 4.43
CA VAL A 723 16.98 -21.57 5.13
C VAL A 723 16.81 -23.09 5.33
N ARG A 724 17.87 -23.88 5.10
CA ARG A 724 17.89 -25.33 5.36
C ARG A 724 17.76 -25.61 6.87
N CYS A 725 17.23 -26.77 7.25
CA CYS A 725 17.08 -27.16 8.66
C CYS A 725 18.41 -27.11 9.44
N GLY A 726 19.53 -27.44 8.79
CA GLY A 726 20.87 -27.43 9.39
C GLY A 726 21.62 -26.10 9.26
N ALA A 727 21.09 -25.10 8.53
CA ALA A 727 21.77 -23.84 8.32
C ALA A 727 21.84 -23.03 9.63
N ARG A 728 23.02 -22.50 9.95
CA ARG A 728 23.28 -21.76 11.20
C ARG A 728 23.87 -20.39 10.89
N LEU A 729 23.47 -19.42 11.70
CA LEU A 729 24.03 -18.07 11.69
C LEU A 729 24.38 -17.66 13.13
N ARG A 730 25.16 -16.60 13.28
CA ARG A 730 25.53 -16.07 14.59
C ARG A 730 25.52 -14.56 14.59
N PHE A 731 25.17 -13.96 15.72
CA PHE A 731 25.22 -12.52 15.89
C PHE A 731 25.51 -12.10 17.33
N LEU A 732 26.00 -10.87 17.51
CA LEU A 732 26.17 -10.26 18.83
C LEU A 732 24.81 -10.01 19.50
N PRO A 733 24.66 -10.18 20.82
CA PRO A 733 23.37 -10.14 21.49
C PRO A 733 22.76 -8.74 21.58
N GLY A 734 23.54 -7.66 21.34
CA GLY A 734 23.14 -6.27 21.59
C GLY A 734 23.54 -5.23 20.54
N TYR A 735 24.14 -5.64 19.41
CA TYR A 735 24.50 -4.72 18.31
C TYR A 735 23.69 -5.04 17.05
N ASP A 736 23.35 -3.98 16.29
CA ASP A 736 22.69 -4.01 14.98
C ASP A 736 21.28 -4.63 14.98
N LEU A 737 20.25 -3.85 15.29
CA LEU A 737 18.86 -4.32 15.42
C LEU A 737 18.14 -4.21 14.08
N SER A 738 18.65 -4.93 13.08
CA SER A 738 18.07 -4.97 11.74
C SER A 738 16.69 -5.63 11.72
N GLY A 739 15.90 -5.29 10.70
CA GLY A 739 14.51 -5.71 10.53
C GLY A 739 14.28 -7.15 10.10
N ASP A 740 15.24 -8.05 10.35
CA ASP A 740 15.26 -9.47 9.92
C ASP A 740 15.36 -10.47 11.09
N ARG A 741 15.66 -10.00 12.31
CA ARG A 741 15.90 -10.85 13.49
C ARG A 741 14.73 -10.79 14.48
N GLY A 742 14.07 -11.93 14.62
CA GLY A 742 13.02 -12.17 15.61
C GLY A 742 13.34 -13.38 16.48
N PHE A 743 12.31 -14.04 17.00
CA PHE A 743 12.45 -15.26 17.77
C PHE A 743 11.14 -16.03 17.85
N ARG A 744 11.24 -17.26 18.34
CA ARG A 744 10.13 -18.14 18.65
C ARG A 744 10.30 -18.67 20.06
N VAL A 745 9.19 -19.01 20.70
CA VAL A 745 9.20 -19.56 22.05
C VAL A 745 8.97 -21.07 22.05
N LEU A 746 9.53 -21.71 23.06
CA LEU A 746 9.37 -23.12 23.37
C LEU A 746 8.80 -23.26 24.78
N LEU A 747 7.84 -24.15 24.92
CA LEU A 747 7.20 -24.55 26.16
C LEU A 747 7.73 -25.92 26.58
N SER A 748 8.28 -25.98 27.80
CA SER A 748 8.76 -27.23 28.41
C SER A 748 7.83 -27.68 29.53
N PRO A 749 7.55 -28.99 29.67
CA PRO A 749 6.86 -29.52 30.85
C PRO A 749 7.79 -29.59 32.08
N LEU A 750 9.09 -29.33 31.91
CA LEU A 750 10.10 -29.38 32.97
C LEU A 750 10.16 -28.08 33.77
N GLY A 751 10.78 -28.12 34.96
CA GLY A 751 11.00 -26.93 35.77
C GLY A 751 11.96 -25.95 35.09
N ILE A 752 11.88 -24.67 35.47
CA ILE A 752 12.72 -23.59 34.93
C ILE A 752 14.21 -24.00 35.02
N GLY A 753 14.88 -24.10 33.87
CA GLY A 753 16.32 -24.39 33.77
C GLY A 753 16.70 -25.87 33.62
N GLU A 754 15.74 -26.79 33.58
CA GLU A 754 16.00 -28.21 33.28
C GLU A 754 16.11 -28.46 31.76
N SER A 755 17.21 -29.10 31.34
CA SER A 755 17.40 -29.47 29.92
C SER A 755 16.63 -30.75 29.58
N PRO A 756 15.80 -30.75 28.52
CA PRO A 756 15.13 -31.95 28.04
C PRO A 756 16.06 -32.86 27.21
N ILE A 757 17.24 -32.36 26.82
CA ILE A 757 18.26 -33.16 26.12
C ILE A 757 19.02 -33.98 27.16
N ALA A 758 18.99 -35.31 27.03
CA ALA A 758 19.74 -36.21 27.90
C ALA A 758 21.25 -36.02 27.68
N GLU A 759 22.03 -35.94 28.77
CA GLU A 759 23.48 -35.99 28.68
C GLU A 759 23.90 -37.31 28.03
N ASN A 760 24.64 -37.22 26.93
CA ASN A 760 25.10 -38.39 26.20
C ASN A 760 26.06 -39.18 27.12
N PRO A 761 25.80 -40.46 27.45
CA PRO A 761 26.64 -41.21 28.37
C PRO A 761 28.03 -41.41 27.74
N LYS A 762 28.99 -40.58 28.19
CA LYS A 762 30.45 -40.69 28.04
C LYS A 762 30.94 -41.07 26.63
N ALA A 763 31.43 -40.06 25.90
CA ALA A 763 32.63 -40.27 25.11
C ALA A 763 33.76 -40.64 26.10
N GLU A 764 33.97 -41.94 26.32
CA GLU A 764 35.15 -42.44 27.03
C GLU A 764 36.38 -41.85 26.34
N HIS A 765 36.99 -40.87 26.99
CA HIS A 765 38.38 -40.52 26.74
C HIS A 765 39.17 -41.80 26.98
N SER A 766 39.58 -42.45 25.90
CA SER A 766 40.57 -43.51 25.93
C SER A 766 41.80 -42.97 26.65
N ARG A 767 41.92 -43.29 27.95
CA ARG A 767 43.18 -43.17 28.67
C ARG A 767 44.18 -44.01 27.89
N LYS A 768 45.11 -43.35 27.21
CA LYS A 768 46.34 -44.03 26.78
C LYS A 768 47.00 -44.59 28.05
N PRO A 769 47.38 -45.87 28.07
CA PRO A 769 48.11 -46.41 29.20
C PRO A 769 49.52 -45.80 29.22
N ASP A 770 49.99 -45.50 30.43
CA ASP A 770 51.38 -45.15 30.70
C ASP A 770 52.33 -46.13 30.00
N SER A 771 53.37 -45.59 29.37
CA SER A 771 54.55 -46.39 29.02
C SER A 771 55.84 -45.58 29.18
N ARG A 772 56.48 -45.89 30.31
CA ARG A 772 57.91 -45.82 30.69
C ARG A 772 58.52 -44.49 31.12
#